data_AF-A0A2N0HQ14-F1
#
_entry.id   AF-A0A2N0HQ14-F1
#
_cell.length_a   1.000
_cell.length_b   1.000
_cell.length_c   1.000
_cell.angle_alpha   90.00
_cell.angle_beta   90.00
_cell.angle_gamma   90.00
#
_symmetry.space_group_name_H-M   'P 1'
#
loop_
_entity.id
_entity.type
_entity.pdbx_description
1 polymer ?
#
loop_
_entity_poly.entity_id
_entity_poly.type
_entity_poly.pdbx_seq_one_letter_code
_entity_poly.pdbx_strand_id
1 'polypeptide(L)'
;MATIPSFEALLLEIHQSLDLGPYSSKVKDKFANLGMRNKNHKDMAANVCGAIFNSLDMDAAACRDAVLGMSEWEGYHKAVELNTWTSNADQHQVVWHLLGYCYVPALARRIAFWNLDGAFDKGMPGGAFWFLPHVNITTGTMELPVPHVVDWLIDLLDCSIGKAGVGTGLPGDDNTDRDSIVRNLHNWKNASIPRVHSINGYFSDGAKLVFKGVFELAEDLADDAKFEAALAFIQFRNLSADDLRDQIPMTQPGRLEAIMDESATDEEKQLFVQALLTRYAKPGMAMIRQRLRVARMVQDGYIRLLKFLCPGVQATCTDPSQNKLLQLAGIFGTVYNLTVDAWKNSDTQDEEDILFESRLAPWDKADIFLSILPSIKNERHLPVADLLTRRFAKLADGDALEDLVALDMHTATTLIASKCRRLKEEHEENMRLHSLLERVRTASPWRALQGEASYAVVSHIANSTTPPAKTRLLAMQRLRELAATPAEMVGAIVLELAELLNCPHTNRPSDVRQQVEALLADAETSAGHTTWKAPLLQYRAKHLLAQNAFDDAAKLMRAALEACNDGNFGTLRGEIARDAFAIEVANLGLIPANHEKYHRNMLAYGMFQGQVTSLEDTAVWVSEYFWDDLYKPYPGMESVQPLAKKQAEAFIQEALPVIIEGNWDALKQWMKHHAKTLKQGTIREVRSNTVLMAWLKMQDEFARQLPILRAAVSSDLQGEISKVEKLVAHWRHAIHLLVEAWPKQVNMADFKGQTPLMMVADASDEQLTLAFLNAGADVNAQDYLGRTALHAAVTARSKNCVSMLLTHQADTSRVTYDEANTALHTAARMGYADIVALVIEHHAHLVAKENSFHQTPLELAKKIMIDLPGFRNMMATHHRRSIGSTQDFDQIIAMLTDTACDDQLGKKKNAS
;
A
#
# COMPACT_ATOMS: atom_id res chain seq x y z
N MET A 1 1.25 -9.26 22.39
CA MET A 1 1.56 -9.84 21.06
C MET A 1 1.81 -8.68 20.11
N ALA A 2 2.75 -8.85 19.17
CA ALA A 2 3.41 -7.74 18.49
C ALA A 2 3.26 -7.80 16.97
N THR A 3 2.72 -6.73 16.40
CA THR A 3 2.64 -6.53 14.94
C THR A 3 3.71 -5.56 14.48
N ILE A 4 4.21 -5.78 13.26
CA ILE A 4 5.00 -4.77 12.57
C ILE A 4 4.08 -3.56 12.31
N PRO A 5 4.45 -2.33 12.71
CA PRO A 5 3.62 -1.15 12.47
C PRO A 5 3.33 -0.97 10.98
N SER A 6 2.07 -0.71 10.63
CA SER A 6 1.72 -0.39 9.25
C SER A 6 2.22 1.00 8.86
N PHE A 7 2.36 1.24 7.55
CA PHE A 7 2.79 2.54 7.04
C PHE A 7 1.81 3.65 7.47
N GLU A 8 0.52 3.34 7.49
CA GLU A 8 -0.56 4.20 7.99
C GLU A 8 -0.38 4.56 9.47
N ALA A 9 0.05 3.60 10.31
CA ALA A 9 0.34 3.88 11.70
C ALA A 9 1.50 4.87 11.84
N LEU A 10 2.58 4.70 11.07
CA LEU A 10 3.71 5.64 11.05
C LEU A 10 3.27 7.05 10.59
N LEU A 11 2.41 7.15 9.58
CA LEU A 11 1.85 8.43 9.12
C LEU A 11 1.04 9.13 10.22
N LEU A 12 0.22 8.38 10.96
CA LEU A 12 -0.56 8.93 12.07
C LEU A 12 0.34 9.43 13.20
N GLU A 13 1.46 8.76 13.44
CA GLU A 13 2.46 9.20 14.42
C GLU A 13 3.13 10.52 14.01
N ILE A 14 3.53 10.66 12.74
CA ILE A 14 4.07 11.91 12.19
C ILE A 14 3.03 13.03 12.27
N HIS A 15 1.79 12.75 11.85
CA HIS A 15 0.68 13.69 11.91
C HIS A 15 0.44 14.21 13.33
N GLN A 16 0.47 13.33 14.32
CA GLN A 16 0.36 13.70 15.74
C GLN A 16 1.55 14.53 16.22
N SER A 17 2.77 14.15 15.83
CA SER A 17 3.99 14.91 16.11
C SER A 17 4.04 16.27 15.41
N LEU A 18 3.12 16.58 14.51
CA LEU A 18 2.95 17.92 13.91
C LEU A 18 1.76 18.70 14.50
N ASP A 19 1.20 18.28 15.64
CA ASP A 19 0.04 18.94 16.28
C ASP A 19 -1.21 18.99 15.39
N LEU A 20 -1.29 18.12 14.39
CA LEU A 20 -2.39 18.12 13.44
C LEU A 20 -3.62 17.44 14.07
N GLY A 21 -4.81 17.96 13.74
CA GLY A 21 -6.07 17.65 14.42
C GLY A 21 -6.31 16.15 14.67
N PRO A 22 -6.68 15.73 15.89
CA PRO A 22 -6.69 14.32 16.24
C PRO A 22 -7.82 13.55 15.56
N TYR A 23 -7.51 12.36 15.05
CA TYR A 23 -8.50 11.35 14.69
C TYR A 23 -8.92 10.55 15.93
N SER A 24 -10.19 10.13 16.00
CA SER A 24 -10.64 9.19 17.05
C SER A 24 -9.90 7.85 16.95
N SER A 25 -9.68 7.17 18.08
CA SER A 25 -8.97 5.88 18.11
C SER A 25 -9.57 4.85 17.14
N LYS A 26 -10.90 4.74 17.11
CA LYS A 26 -11.62 3.85 16.18
C LYS A 26 -11.32 4.12 14.70
N VAL A 27 -11.10 5.38 14.32
CA VAL A 27 -10.76 5.76 12.94
C VAL A 27 -9.29 5.42 12.68
N LYS A 28 -8.39 5.72 13.61
CA LYS A 28 -6.97 5.34 13.53
C LYS A 28 -6.80 3.84 13.36
N ASP A 29 -7.47 3.04 14.20
CA ASP A 29 -7.39 1.58 14.18
C ASP A 29 -7.90 1.00 12.87
N LYS A 30 -8.99 1.56 12.33
CA LYS A 30 -9.52 1.14 11.02
C LYS A 30 -8.60 1.52 9.86
N PHE A 31 -7.88 2.62 9.96
CA PHE A 31 -6.95 3.07 8.93
C PHE A 31 -5.72 2.15 8.96
N ALA A 32 -5.10 1.99 10.13
CA ALA A 32 -3.91 1.17 10.31
C ALA A 32 -4.10 -0.33 10.01
N ASN A 33 -5.31 -0.87 10.19
CA ASN A 33 -5.60 -2.31 10.04
C ASN A 33 -6.48 -2.65 8.82
N LEU A 34 -6.52 -1.81 7.78
CA LEU A 34 -7.32 -2.05 6.55
C LEU A 34 -8.83 -2.26 6.82
N GLY A 35 -9.34 -1.68 7.90
CA GLY A 35 -10.73 -1.75 8.36
C GLY A 35 -11.69 -0.77 7.66
N MET A 36 -11.18 0.05 6.74
CA MET A 36 -11.95 1.00 5.93
C MET A 36 -12.18 0.47 4.51
N ARG A 37 -13.24 0.93 3.83
CA ARG A 37 -13.40 0.72 2.39
C ARG A 37 -12.23 1.33 1.63
N ASN A 38 -11.85 0.76 0.49
CA ASN A 38 -10.69 1.18 -0.30
C ASN A 38 -10.70 2.67 -0.64
N LYS A 39 -11.86 3.20 -1.07
CA LYS A 39 -12.01 4.62 -1.37
C LYS A 39 -11.71 5.49 -0.14
N ASN A 40 -12.38 5.21 0.97
CA ASN A 40 -12.20 5.97 2.22
C ASN A 40 -10.77 5.88 2.75
N HIS A 41 -10.13 4.72 2.59
CA HIS A 41 -8.73 4.51 2.97
C HIS A 41 -7.79 5.39 2.14
N LYS A 42 -7.94 5.39 0.81
CA LYS A 42 -7.17 6.24 -0.11
C LYS A 42 -7.37 7.73 0.18
N ASP A 43 -8.63 8.15 0.35
CA ASP A 43 -8.97 9.55 0.67
C ASP A 43 -8.32 9.97 1.99
N MET A 44 -8.35 9.11 3.02
CA MET A 44 -7.72 9.39 4.31
C MET A 44 -6.19 9.46 4.20
N ALA A 45 -5.55 8.54 3.46
CA ALA A 45 -4.10 8.57 3.24
C ALA A 45 -3.68 9.88 2.54
N ALA A 46 -4.39 10.27 1.48
CA ALA A 46 -4.13 11.52 0.76
C ALA A 46 -4.28 12.75 1.67
N ASN A 47 -5.33 12.79 2.50
CA ASN A 47 -5.56 13.87 3.46
C ASN A 47 -4.48 13.96 4.52
N VAL A 48 -4.04 12.83 5.08
CA VAL A 48 -2.97 12.79 6.10
C VAL A 48 -1.64 13.25 5.50
N CYS A 49 -1.24 12.74 4.33
CA CYS A 49 -0.02 13.18 3.65
C CYS A 49 -0.07 14.67 3.28
N GLY A 50 -1.19 15.13 2.71
CA GLY A 50 -1.37 16.54 2.36
C GLY A 50 -1.29 17.46 3.59
N ALA A 51 -1.89 17.05 4.72
CA ALA A 51 -1.80 17.81 5.97
C ALA A 51 -0.35 17.88 6.50
N ILE A 52 0.41 16.79 6.43
CA ILE A 52 1.83 16.75 6.82
C ILE A 52 2.64 17.70 5.94
N PHE A 53 2.52 17.61 4.61
CA PHE A 53 3.30 18.43 3.67
C PHE A 53 2.98 19.92 3.82
N ASN A 54 1.69 20.26 3.93
CA ASN A 54 1.26 21.63 4.19
C ASN A 54 1.80 22.14 5.53
N SER A 55 1.81 21.30 6.56
CA SER A 55 2.38 21.67 7.87
C SER A 55 3.90 21.83 7.82
N LEU A 56 4.61 21.30 6.83
CA LEU A 56 6.05 21.47 6.68
C LEU A 56 6.41 22.58 5.68
N ASP A 57 5.42 23.39 5.25
CA ASP A 57 5.57 24.45 4.24
C ASP A 57 6.34 23.93 2.99
N MET A 58 6.09 22.68 2.58
CA MET A 58 6.77 22.04 1.44
C MET A 58 6.23 22.57 0.11
N ASP A 59 7.14 22.89 -0.82
CA ASP A 59 6.74 23.25 -2.18
C ASP A 59 6.31 22.02 -3.01
N ALA A 60 5.81 22.26 -4.23
CA ALA A 60 5.32 21.20 -5.09
C ALA A 60 6.40 20.21 -5.55
N ALA A 61 7.66 20.63 -5.67
CA ALA A 61 8.76 19.74 -6.03
C ALA A 61 9.13 18.83 -4.85
N ALA A 62 9.28 19.40 -3.65
CA ALA A 62 9.52 18.67 -2.41
C ALA A 62 8.39 17.68 -2.10
N CYS A 63 7.13 18.05 -2.34
CA CYS A 63 5.99 17.14 -2.18
C CYS A 63 6.08 15.95 -3.14
N ARG A 64 6.44 16.18 -4.42
CA ARG A 64 6.62 15.09 -5.40
C ARG A 64 7.75 14.15 -5.00
N ASP A 65 8.89 14.70 -4.58
CA ASP A 65 10.04 13.89 -4.14
C ASP A 65 9.71 13.07 -2.89
N ALA A 66 9.05 13.67 -1.91
CA ALA A 66 8.60 12.97 -0.71
C ALA A 66 7.63 11.82 -1.03
N VAL A 67 6.66 12.02 -1.92
CA VAL A 67 5.73 10.96 -2.35
C VAL A 67 6.46 9.81 -3.03
N LEU A 68 7.43 10.10 -3.90
CA LEU A 68 8.25 9.05 -4.53
C LEU A 68 9.05 8.28 -3.49
N GLY A 69 9.74 8.99 -2.58
CA GLY A 69 10.52 8.35 -1.52
C GLY A 69 9.69 7.54 -0.53
N MET A 70 8.48 8.00 -0.22
CA MET A 70 7.50 7.27 0.58
C MET A 70 7.03 5.98 -0.10
N SER A 71 6.84 6.01 -1.43
CA SER A 71 6.40 4.83 -2.19
C SER A 71 7.49 3.75 -2.23
N GLU A 72 8.75 4.14 -2.44
CA GLU A 72 9.89 3.22 -2.35
C GLU A 72 10.02 2.61 -0.95
N TRP A 73 9.85 3.44 0.08
CA TRP A 73 9.92 3.01 1.46
C TRP A 73 8.78 2.05 1.82
N GLU A 74 7.54 2.39 1.43
CA GLU A 74 6.36 1.54 1.62
C GLU A 74 6.61 0.16 0.97
N GLY A 75 7.14 0.11 -0.25
CA GLY A 75 7.47 -1.14 -0.92
C GLY A 75 8.50 -1.98 -0.14
N TYR A 76 9.59 -1.37 0.32
CA TYR A 76 10.60 -2.06 1.12
C TYR A 76 10.04 -2.54 2.48
N HIS A 77 9.38 -1.65 3.22
CA HIS A 77 8.75 -1.97 4.50
C HIS A 77 7.75 -3.09 4.35
N LYS A 78 6.93 -3.04 3.29
CA LYS A 78 5.96 -4.09 3.02
C LYS A 78 6.62 -5.42 2.69
N ALA A 79 7.70 -5.41 1.91
CA ALA A 79 8.44 -6.63 1.63
C ALA A 79 9.06 -7.24 2.91
N VAL A 80 9.57 -6.42 3.83
CA VAL A 80 10.03 -6.90 5.15
C VAL A 80 8.86 -7.46 5.96
N GLU A 81 7.72 -6.78 6.01
CA GLU A 81 6.52 -7.24 6.72
C GLU A 81 6.04 -8.61 6.21
N LEU A 82 5.99 -8.81 4.90
CA LEU A 82 5.51 -10.05 4.30
C LEU A 82 6.42 -11.25 4.52
N ASN A 83 7.69 -11.03 4.90
CA ASN A 83 8.68 -12.08 5.08
C ASN A 83 9.16 -12.23 6.54
N THR A 84 8.59 -11.47 7.49
CA THR A 84 9.01 -11.51 8.90
C THR A 84 7.97 -12.20 9.78
N TRP A 85 8.38 -13.00 10.76
CA TRP A 85 7.49 -13.52 11.81
C TRP A 85 7.90 -12.98 13.18
N THR A 86 6.97 -12.34 13.90
CA THR A 86 7.27 -11.72 15.21
C THR A 86 7.27 -12.71 16.37
N SER A 87 6.77 -13.93 16.16
CA SER A 87 6.89 -15.04 17.12
C SER A 87 6.52 -14.64 18.56
N ASN A 88 7.47 -14.71 19.50
CA ASN A 88 7.24 -14.42 20.92
C ASN A 88 7.61 -12.99 21.32
N ALA A 89 8.10 -12.16 20.39
CA ALA A 89 8.52 -10.82 20.70
C ALA A 89 7.33 -9.93 21.10
N ASP A 90 7.57 -9.02 22.04
CA ASP A 90 6.61 -7.99 22.42
C ASP A 90 6.70 -6.74 21.52
N GLN A 91 5.73 -5.83 21.66
CA GLN A 91 5.64 -4.66 20.77
C GLN A 91 6.83 -3.71 20.93
N HIS A 92 7.40 -3.57 22.13
CA HIS A 92 8.57 -2.72 22.36
C HIS A 92 9.79 -3.32 21.66
N GLN A 93 9.96 -4.63 21.75
CA GLN A 93 11.04 -5.35 21.08
C GLN A 93 10.93 -5.25 19.56
N VAL A 94 9.74 -5.48 18.98
CA VAL A 94 9.53 -5.36 17.52
C VAL A 94 9.83 -3.95 17.03
N VAL A 95 9.32 -2.93 17.72
CA VAL A 95 9.59 -1.52 17.36
C VAL A 95 11.07 -1.19 17.50
N TRP A 96 11.73 -1.63 18.58
CA TRP A 96 13.16 -1.39 18.81
C TRP A 96 14.05 -1.96 17.69
N HIS A 97 13.80 -3.22 17.29
CA HIS A 97 14.58 -3.85 16.22
C HIS A 97 14.28 -3.20 14.86
N LEU A 98 13.02 -2.87 14.55
CA LEU A 98 12.69 -2.17 13.30
C LEU A 98 13.35 -0.79 13.23
N LEU A 99 13.38 -0.04 14.34
CA LEU A 99 14.07 1.25 14.41
C LEU A 99 15.56 1.10 14.13
N GLY A 100 16.22 0.15 14.80
CA GLY A 100 17.65 -0.08 14.69
C GLY A 100 18.10 -0.63 13.35
N TYR A 101 17.42 -1.67 12.85
CA TYR A 101 17.84 -2.44 11.69
C TYR A 101 17.28 -1.90 10.37
N CYS A 102 16.17 -1.15 10.39
CA CYS A 102 15.49 -0.73 9.16
C CYS A 102 15.30 0.79 9.09
N TYR A 103 14.64 1.39 10.07
CA TYR A 103 14.05 2.71 9.91
C TYR A 103 15.08 3.83 10.04
N VAL A 104 15.85 3.82 11.14
CA VAL A 104 16.82 4.88 11.43
C VAL A 104 18.00 4.87 10.44
N PRO A 105 18.61 3.72 10.09
CA PRO A 105 19.66 3.68 9.07
C PRO A 105 19.17 4.21 7.71
N ALA A 106 18.00 3.77 7.25
CA ALA A 106 17.46 4.19 5.97
C ALA A 106 17.09 5.69 5.96
N LEU A 107 16.49 6.18 7.06
CA LEU A 107 16.17 7.59 7.21
C LEU A 107 17.43 8.46 7.21
N ALA A 108 18.48 8.05 7.90
CA ALA A 108 19.75 8.77 7.94
C ALA A 108 20.39 8.92 6.55
N ARG A 109 20.46 7.81 5.78
CA ARG A 109 20.98 7.83 4.41
C ARG A 109 20.13 8.73 3.49
N ARG A 110 18.80 8.66 3.59
CA ARG A 110 17.89 9.49 2.77
C ARG A 110 17.99 10.99 3.12
N ILE A 111 18.01 11.34 4.40
CA ILE A 111 18.16 12.73 4.84
C ILE A 111 19.55 13.27 4.46
N ALA A 112 20.61 12.44 4.50
CA ALA A 112 21.93 12.83 4.01
C ALA A 112 21.87 13.24 2.53
N PHE A 113 21.28 12.40 1.67
CA PHE A 113 21.11 12.73 0.25
C PHE A 113 20.27 13.98 0.01
N TRP A 114 19.15 14.13 0.73
CA TRP A 114 18.30 15.34 0.64
C TRP A 114 19.03 16.63 1.02
N ASN A 115 20.06 16.55 1.87
CA ASN A 115 20.83 17.72 2.30
C ASN A 115 22.04 18.03 1.41
N LEU A 116 22.34 17.23 0.37
CA LEU A 116 23.52 17.45 -0.49
C LEU A 116 23.42 18.71 -1.36
N ASP A 117 22.25 18.98 -1.95
CA ASP A 117 22.01 20.15 -2.81
C ASP A 117 21.88 21.46 -2.02
N GLY A 118 21.66 21.35 -0.71
CA GLY A 118 21.53 22.48 0.20
C GLY A 118 21.06 22.03 1.58
N ALA A 119 21.92 22.14 2.57
CA ALA A 119 21.61 21.67 3.92
C ALA A 119 20.42 22.43 4.53
N PHE A 120 19.44 21.71 5.07
CA PHE A 120 18.26 22.30 5.72
C PHE A 120 18.61 23.22 6.90
N ASP A 121 19.72 22.91 7.58
CA ASP A 121 20.32 23.67 8.67
C ASP A 121 21.31 24.75 8.22
N LYS A 122 21.38 25.08 6.91
CA LYS A 122 22.26 26.13 6.40
C LYS A 122 22.11 27.43 7.20
N GLY A 123 23.23 27.94 7.71
CA GLY A 123 23.26 29.15 8.53
C GLY A 123 22.95 28.95 10.01
N MET A 124 22.76 27.70 10.47
CA MET A 124 22.82 27.36 11.89
C MET A 124 24.28 27.05 12.30
N PRO A 125 24.69 27.27 13.56
CA PRO A 125 26.01 26.89 14.06
C PRO A 125 26.41 25.46 13.69
N GLY A 126 27.69 25.25 13.40
CA GLY A 126 28.22 23.99 12.90
C GLY A 126 28.38 22.92 13.98
N GLY A 127 28.66 21.68 13.58
CA GLY A 127 29.14 20.63 14.48
C GLY A 127 28.07 19.83 15.25
N ALA A 128 26.78 20.11 15.03
CA ALA A 128 25.68 19.44 15.72
C ALA A 128 24.56 18.98 14.77
N PHE A 129 23.83 17.94 15.19
CA PHE A 129 22.58 17.53 14.53
C PHE A 129 21.39 18.28 15.15
N TRP A 130 21.08 19.45 14.61
CA TRP A 130 20.08 20.39 15.13
C TRP A 130 18.68 19.83 15.38
N PHE A 131 18.28 18.87 14.54
CA PHE A 131 16.95 18.31 14.58
C PHE A 131 16.91 16.95 15.27
N LEU A 132 18.02 16.50 15.90
CA LEU A 132 18.06 15.27 16.66
C LEU A 132 18.47 15.52 18.12
N PRO A 133 17.87 14.76 19.06
CA PRO A 133 18.35 14.74 20.43
C PRO A 133 19.78 14.18 20.48
N HIS A 134 20.71 14.90 21.12
CA HIS A 134 22.09 14.45 21.27
C HIS A 134 22.72 14.92 22.58
N VAL A 135 23.78 14.24 23.00
CA VAL A 135 24.54 14.62 24.22
C VAL A 135 25.69 15.52 23.80
N ASN A 136 25.75 16.72 24.38
CA ASN A 136 26.89 17.60 24.20
C ASN A 136 28.10 17.01 24.93
N ILE A 137 29.18 16.74 24.19
CA ILE A 137 30.37 16.05 24.72
C ILE A 137 31.11 16.92 25.75
N THR A 138 31.08 18.25 25.57
CA THR A 138 31.78 19.20 26.42
C THR A 138 31.06 19.41 27.75
N THR A 139 29.73 19.57 27.72
CA THR A 139 28.94 19.86 28.92
C THR A 139 28.35 18.61 29.58
N GLY A 140 28.27 17.49 28.86
CA GLY A 140 27.61 16.26 29.29
C GLY A 140 26.08 16.38 29.38
N THR A 141 25.49 17.47 28.85
CA THR A 141 24.05 17.73 28.93
C THR A 141 23.31 17.28 27.66
N MET A 142 22.05 16.90 27.83
CA MET A 142 21.18 16.58 26.70
C MET A 142 20.74 17.85 25.98
N GLU A 143 20.99 17.92 24.66
CA GLU A 143 20.46 18.95 23.78
C GLU A 143 19.26 18.41 23.02
N LEU A 144 18.14 19.13 23.15
CA LEU A 144 16.89 18.79 22.47
C LEU A 144 16.65 19.72 21.28
N PRO A 145 15.98 19.26 20.21
CA PRO A 145 15.83 20.04 18.98
C PRO A 145 15.16 21.42 19.15
N VAL A 146 14.09 21.51 19.94
CA VAL A 146 13.34 22.78 20.09
C VAL A 146 14.18 23.84 20.80
N PRO A 147 14.76 23.58 22.00
CA PRO A 147 15.67 24.53 22.63
C PRO A 147 16.80 25.00 21.71
N HIS A 148 17.39 24.06 20.95
CA HIS A 148 18.48 24.36 20.05
C HIS A 148 18.05 25.33 18.93
N VAL A 149 16.96 25.04 18.20
CA VAL A 149 16.43 25.95 17.16
C VAL A 149 15.97 27.28 17.74
N VAL A 150 15.42 27.29 18.95
CA VAL A 150 15.03 28.52 19.63
C VAL A 150 16.25 29.38 19.97
N ASP A 151 17.36 28.78 20.38
CA ASP A 151 18.59 29.50 20.67
C ASP A 151 19.17 30.18 19.43
N TRP A 152 19.16 29.49 18.28
CA TRP A 152 19.50 30.11 17.01
C TRP A 152 18.63 31.33 16.69
N LEU A 153 17.32 31.23 16.92
CA LEU A 153 16.40 32.34 16.65
C LEU A 153 16.58 33.51 17.61
N ILE A 154 16.77 33.23 18.90
CA ILE A 154 17.03 34.26 19.93
C ILE A 154 18.33 35.01 19.61
N ASP A 155 19.37 34.29 19.17
CA ASP A 155 20.65 34.85 18.76
C ASP A 155 20.51 35.87 17.62
N LEU A 156 19.72 35.55 16.58
CA LEU A 156 19.46 36.46 15.46
C LEU A 156 18.58 37.67 15.84
N LEU A 157 17.69 37.50 16.81
CA LEU A 157 16.83 38.58 17.32
C LEU A 157 17.57 39.54 18.28
N ASP A 158 18.76 39.18 18.78
CA ASP A 158 19.54 39.91 19.80
C ASP A 158 18.71 40.23 21.07
N CYS A 159 18.01 39.21 21.57
CA CYS A 159 17.09 39.36 22.70
C CYS A 159 17.73 38.82 24.00
N SER A 160 18.61 39.60 24.64
CA SER A 160 19.05 39.29 26.01
C SER A 160 17.95 39.64 27.03
N ILE A 161 17.54 38.67 27.86
CA ILE A 161 16.73 38.98 29.05
C ILE A 161 17.63 39.71 30.04
N GLY A 162 17.60 41.04 29.99
CA GLY A 162 18.42 41.86 30.89
C GLY A 162 18.19 43.38 30.83
N LYS A 163 17.41 43.89 29.87
CA LYS A 163 17.01 45.30 29.81
C LYS A 163 15.50 45.52 29.89
N ALA A 164 14.78 44.62 30.57
CA ALA A 164 13.42 44.89 31.04
C ALA A 164 13.49 45.71 32.34
N GLY A 165 14.05 46.92 32.26
CA GLY A 165 14.04 47.91 33.34
C GLY A 165 13.04 49.01 33.02
N VAL A 166 11.86 48.92 33.62
CA VAL A 166 10.93 50.03 33.92
C VAL A 166 10.80 51.09 32.80
N GLY A 167 9.90 50.84 31.85
CA GLY A 167 9.43 51.85 30.89
C GLY A 167 7.92 51.92 30.89
N THR A 168 7.37 53.02 31.40
CA THR A 168 5.95 53.36 31.42
C THR A 168 5.37 53.37 29.99
N GLY A 169 4.56 52.37 29.63
CA GLY A 169 3.89 52.34 28.32
C GLY A 169 2.66 53.25 28.27
N LEU A 170 2.61 54.13 27.28
CA LEU A 170 1.37 54.72 26.78
C LEU A 170 0.63 53.68 25.89
N PRO A 171 -0.70 53.73 25.78
CA PRO A 171 -1.46 52.71 25.06
C PRO A 171 -1.37 52.91 23.54
N GLY A 172 -0.81 51.93 22.83
CA GLY A 172 -0.83 51.86 21.35
C GLY A 172 0.43 51.35 20.64
N ASP A 173 1.41 50.77 21.35
CA ASP A 173 2.76 50.54 20.82
C ASP A 173 3.00 49.09 20.33
N ASP A 174 3.66 48.93 19.17
CA ASP A 174 4.09 47.66 18.51
C ASP A 174 5.02 46.79 19.40
N ASN A 175 5.38 47.28 20.59
CA ASN A 175 6.34 46.67 21.51
C ASN A 175 5.74 45.49 22.32
N THR A 176 4.43 45.48 22.55
CA THR A 176 3.74 44.42 23.32
C THR A 176 3.79 43.04 22.65
N ASP A 177 3.72 43.00 21.32
CA ASP A 177 3.77 41.74 20.55
C ASP A 177 5.18 41.16 20.52
N ARG A 178 6.20 42.02 20.44
CA ARG A 178 7.61 41.61 20.53
C ARG A 178 7.95 40.98 21.88
N ASP A 179 7.57 41.64 22.98
CA ASP A 179 7.80 41.13 24.33
C ASP A 179 7.07 39.80 24.58
N SER A 180 5.89 39.63 23.96
CA SER A 180 5.15 38.36 23.98
C SER A 180 5.89 37.24 23.25
N ILE A 181 6.43 37.50 22.05
CA ILE A 181 7.19 36.52 21.27
C ILE A 181 8.46 36.10 22.01
N VAL A 182 9.25 37.06 22.52
CA VAL A 182 10.49 36.77 23.25
C VAL A 182 10.21 35.93 24.51
N ARG A 183 9.16 36.26 25.26
CA ARG A 183 8.75 35.47 26.44
C ARG A 183 8.37 34.03 26.06
N ASN A 184 7.63 33.85 24.97
CA ASN A 184 7.25 32.52 24.49
C ASN A 184 8.45 31.71 24.00
N LEU A 185 9.39 32.33 23.29
CA LEU A 185 10.64 31.67 22.89
C LEU A 185 11.40 31.14 24.11
N HIS A 186 11.58 31.95 25.16
CA HIS A 186 12.24 31.48 26.39
C HIS A 186 11.45 30.38 27.11
N ASN A 187 10.11 30.41 27.06
CA ASN A 187 9.28 29.31 27.58
C ASN A 187 9.45 28.01 26.77
N TRP A 188 9.58 28.11 25.45
CA TRP A 188 9.82 26.97 24.57
C TRP A 188 11.22 26.39 24.77
N LYS A 189 12.23 27.25 24.97
CA LYS A 189 13.59 26.84 25.32
C LYS A 189 13.63 26.02 26.61
N ASN A 190 12.90 26.44 27.64
CA ASN A 190 13.07 25.88 28.99
C ASN A 190 12.17 24.69 29.32
N ALA A 191 10.97 24.57 28.73
CA ALA A 191 10.02 23.56 29.19
C ALA A 191 8.93 23.09 28.22
N SER A 192 8.58 23.87 27.18
CA SER A 192 7.35 23.61 26.42
C SER A 192 7.58 23.31 24.94
N ILE A 193 6.95 22.24 24.44
CA ILE A 193 6.89 21.97 23.00
C ILE A 193 5.90 22.98 22.37
N PRO A 194 6.33 23.75 21.36
CA PRO A 194 5.48 24.75 20.73
C PRO A 194 4.30 24.10 19.99
N ARG A 195 3.12 24.73 20.08
CA ARG A 195 1.96 24.35 19.26
C ARG A 195 2.09 24.93 17.87
N VAL A 196 1.66 24.18 16.85
CA VAL A 196 1.78 24.65 15.44
C VAL A 196 0.96 25.91 15.19
N HIS A 197 -0.23 26.01 15.79
CA HIS A 197 -1.03 27.23 15.72
C HIS A 197 -0.30 28.46 16.31
N SER A 198 0.45 28.28 17.41
CA SER A 198 1.24 29.35 18.01
C SER A 198 2.42 29.76 17.14
N ILE A 199 3.13 28.80 16.53
CA ILE A 199 4.20 29.07 15.56
C ILE A 199 3.65 29.92 14.40
N ASN A 200 2.48 29.56 13.87
CA ASN A 200 1.87 30.26 12.75
C ASN A 200 1.41 31.67 13.10
N GLY A 201 0.87 31.86 14.31
CA GLY A 201 0.45 33.17 14.80
C GLY A 201 1.62 34.13 14.96
N TYR A 202 2.70 33.70 15.62
CA TYR A 202 3.86 34.56 15.90
C TYR A 202 4.74 34.83 14.69
N PHE A 203 4.85 33.87 13.77
CA PHE A 203 5.72 33.95 12.59
C PHE A 203 4.90 33.92 11.30
N SER A 204 3.80 34.67 11.23
CA SER A 204 3.03 34.85 10.00
C SER A 204 3.86 35.59 8.92
N ASP A 205 3.50 35.45 7.64
CA ASP A 205 4.27 36.11 6.56
C ASP A 205 4.29 37.65 6.67
N GLY A 206 3.30 38.23 7.36
CA GLY A 206 3.23 39.67 7.65
C GLY A 206 3.92 40.11 8.95
N ALA A 207 4.56 39.19 9.69
CA ALA A 207 5.18 39.50 10.99
C ALA A 207 6.37 40.46 10.84
N LYS A 208 6.35 41.58 11.57
CA LYS A 208 7.40 42.61 11.55
C LYS A 208 8.43 42.39 12.66
N LEU A 209 9.24 41.34 12.55
CA LEU A 209 10.32 41.07 13.49
C LEU A 209 11.57 41.88 13.17
N VAL A 210 12.22 42.41 14.22
CA VAL A 210 13.48 43.15 14.12
C VAL A 210 14.63 42.22 14.48
N PHE A 211 15.46 41.89 13.49
CA PHE A 211 16.67 41.09 13.67
C PHE A 211 17.87 42.02 13.79
N LYS A 212 18.49 42.09 14.97
CA LYS A 212 19.70 42.91 15.20
C LYS A 212 20.98 42.08 15.21
N GLY A 213 20.87 40.76 15.36
CA GLY A 213 21.98 39.82 15.31
C GLY A 213 22.31 39.33 13.90
N VAL A 214 21.92 40.06 12.86
CA VAL A 214 22.13 39.67 11.44
C VAL A 214 23.27 40.42 10.81
N PHE A 215 23.89 39.81 9.81
CA PHE A 215 24.94 40.38 8.99
C PHE A 215 24.45 40.47 7.54
N GLU A 216 24.22 41.69 7.06
CA GLU A 216 23.77 41.99 5.70
C GLU A 216 24.75 43.00 5.08
N LEU A 217 25.11 42.77 3.82
CA LEU A 217 26.01 43.65 3.05
C LEU A 217 25.29 44.11 1.77
N ALA A 218 25.64 45.30 1.28
CA ALA A 218 25.23 45.75 -0.05
C ALA A 218 25.95 44.93 -1.14
N GLU A 219 25.25 44.60 -2.22
CA GLU A 219 25.75 43.72 -3.29
C GLU A 219 26.98 44.28 -4.03
N ASP A 220 27.17 45.60 -4.00
CA ASP A 220 28.18 46.36 -4.76
C ASP A 220 29.42 46.79 -3.95
N LEU A 221 29.54 46.35 -2.69
CA LEU A 221 30.72 46.62 -1.87
C LEU A 221 31.98 45.95 -2.43
N ALA A 222 33.12 46.65 -2.39
CA ALA A 222 34.43 46.08 -2.67
C ALA A 222 34.82 45.06 -1.59
N ASP A 223 35.62 44.04 -1.95
CA ASP A 223 35.93 42.92 -1.06
C ASP A 223 36.63 43.33 0.24
N ASP A 224 37.53 44.33 0.18
CA ASP A 224 38.18 44.90 1.38
C ASP A 224 37.14 45.53 2.33
N ALA A 225 36.18 46.28 1.78
CA ALA A 225 35.12 46.90 2.58
C ALA A 225 34.14 45.87 3.17
N LYS A 226 33.90 44.75 2.47
CA LYS A 226 33.12 43.62 3.01
C LYS A 226 33.83 42.96 4.19
N PHE A 227 35.15 42.81 4.10
CA PHE A 227 35.96 42.23 5.18
C PHE A 227 36.02 43.16 6.41
N GLU A 228 36.22 44.47 6.22
CA GLU A 228 36.15 45.45 7.30
C GLU A 228 34.78 45.44 8.01
N ALA A 229 33.68 45.36 7.24
CA ALA A 229 32.34 45.25 7.81
C ALA A 229 32.13 43.96 8.60
N ALA A 230 32.72 42.83 8.15
CA ALA A 230 32.69 41.56 8.87
C ALA A 230 33.45 41.64 10.21
N LEU A 231 34.63 42.26 10.24
CA LEU A 231 35.38 42.50 11.48
C LEU A 231 34.61 43.41 12.45
N ALA A 232 33.99 44.48 11.94
CA ALA A 232 33.15 45.36 12.74
C ALA A 232 31.94 44.63 13.34
N PHE A 233 31.34 43.70 12.59
CA PHE A 233 30.22 42.89 13.06
C PHE A 233 30.61 41.92 14.19
N ILE A 234 31.73 41.19 14.06
CA ILE A 234 32.17 40.29 15.15
C ILE A 234 32.55 41.06 16.41
N GLN A 235 33.11 42.27 16.28
CA GLN A 235 33.40 43.16 17.41
C GLN A 235 32.11 43.65 18.06
N PHE A 236 31.11 44.06 17.28
CA PHE A 236 29.79 44.44 17.79
C PHE A 236 29.13 43.30 18.59
N ARG A 237 29.32 42.05 18.14
CA ARG A 237 28.79 40.85 18.80
C ARG A 237 29.67 40.29 19.91
N ASN A 238 30.87 40.85 20.11
CA ASN A 238 31.86 40.40 21.08
C ASN A 238 32.18 38.90 20.95
N LEU A 239 32.40 38.42 19.72
CA LEU A 239 32.70 37.02 19.42
C LEU A 239 34.21 36.79 19.42
N SER A 240 34.67 35.78 20.17
CA SER A 240 36.05 35.30 20.13
C SER A 240 36.29 34.34 18.96
N ALA A 241 37.56 34.04 18.68
CA ALA A 241 37.93 33.01 17.71
C ALA A 241 37.33 31.64 18.09
N ASP A 242 37.28 31.31 19.38
CA ASP A 242 36.67 30.06 19.86
C ASP A 242 35.15 30.05 19.64
N ASP A 243 34.45 31.15 19.95
CA ASP A 243 33.01 31.26 19.68
C ASP A 243 32.69 31.13 18.18
N LEU A 244 33.58 31.62 17.31
CA LEU A 244 33.42 31.52 15.86
C LEU A 244 33.66 30.10 15.35
N ARG A 245 34.58 29.33 15.94
CA ARG A 245 34.80 27.93 15.56
C ARG A 245 33.54 27.09 15.71
N ASP A 246 32.77 27.33 16.77
CA ASP A 246 31.53 26.58 17.01
C ASP A 246 30.38 27.06 16.09
N GLN A 247 30.53 28.22 15.46
CA GLN A 247 29.45 28.88 14.73
C GLN A 247 29.59 28.89 13.21
N ILE A 248 30.81 28.83 12.69
CA ILE A 248 31.07 28.86 11.24
C ILE A 248 32.01 27.72 10.82
N PRO A 249 31.93 27.24 9.57
CA PRO A 249 32.72 26.11 9.07
C PRO A 249 34.20 26.47 8.78
N MET A 250 34.86 27.12 9.74
CA MET A 250 36.27 27.53 9.71
C MET A 250 36.99 27.08 10.99
N THR A 251 36.90 25.78 11.27
CA THR A 251 37.26 25.20 12.58
C THR A 251 38.75 24.92 12.76
N GLN A 252 39.58 25.12 11.73
CA GLN A 252 41.01 24.80 11.81
C GLN A 252 41.73 25.69 12.86
N PRO A 253 42.58 25.12 13.73
CA PRO A 253 43.37 25.90 14.68
C PRO A 253 44.23 26.96 14.00
N GLY A 254 44.28 28.18 14.54
CA GLY A 254 45.08 29.30 14.01
C GLY A 254 44.45 30.07 12.84
N ARG A 255 43.43 29.51 12.20
CA ARG A 255 42.80 30.11 11.00
C ARG A 255 41.99 31.37 11.32
N LEU A 256 41.16 31.30 12.36
CA LEU A 256 40.33 32.42 12.80
C LEU A 256 41.17 33.48 13.54
N GLU A 257 42.22 33.08 14.26
CA GLU A 257 43.18 34.02 14.83
C GLU A 257 43.88 34.83 13.74
N ALA A 258 44.34 34.18 12.66
CA ALA A 258 44.96 34.87 11.53
C ALA A 258 43.99 35.84 10.83
N ILE A 259 42.69 35.57 10.84
CA ILE A 259 41.65 36.48 10.33
C ILE A 259 41.50 37.70 11.24
N MET A 260 41.44 37.48 12.57
CA MET A 260 41.29 38.55 13.55
C MET A 260 42.53 39.44 13.66
N ASP A 261 43.72 38.88 13.42
CA ASP A 261 45.00 39.59 13.35
C ASP A 261 45.30 40.17 11.94
N GLU A 262 44.33 40.07 11.01
CA GLU A 262 44.42 40.55 9.62
C GLU A 262 45.55 39.94 8.77
N SER A 263 46.21 38.88 9.25
CA SER A 263 47.32 38.19 8.57
C SER A 263 46.89 37.07 7.61
N ALA A 264 45.58 36.79 7.50
CA ALA A 264 45.01 35.75 6.63
C ALA A 264 45.10 36.09 5.13
N THR A 265 45.01 35.07 4.27
CA THR A 265 45.00 35.27 2.80
C THR A 265 43.67 35.86 2.33
N ASP A 266 43.67 36.49 1.14
CA ASP A 266 42.45 37.08 0.58
C ASP A 266 41.34 36.04 0.35
N GLU A 267 41.70 34.81 -0.04
CA GLU A 267 40.76 33.69 -0.15
C GLU A 267 40.12 33.33 1.20
N GLU A 268 40.90 33.34 2.29
CA GLU A 268 40.39 33.07 3.64
C GLU A 268 39.51 34.20 4.16
N LYS A 269 39.84 35.46 3.84
CA LYS A 269 39.01 36.63 4.13
C LYS A 269 37.66 36.55 3.41
N GLN A 270 37.66 36.19 2.13
CA GLN A 270 36.43 36.00 1.36
C GLN A 270 35.58 34.84 1.91
N LEU A 271 36.22 33.72 2.26
CA LEU A 271 35.51 32.58 2.87
C LEU A 271 34.89 32.96 4.21
N PHE A 272 35.60 33.75 5.03
CA PHE A 272 35.10 34.24 6.31
C PHE A 272 33.86 35.13 6.16
N VAL A 273 33.91 36.10 5.25
CA VAL A 273 32.76 36.96 4.92
C VAL A 273 31.58 36.11 4.47
N GLN A 274 31.80 35.15 3.57
CA GLN A 274 30.74 34.27 3.08
C GLN A 274 30.14 33.38 4.19
N ALA A 275 30.98 32.91 5.12
CA ALA A 275 30.54 32.13 6.26
C ALA A 275 29.66 32.95 7.20
N LEU A 276 30.02 34.20 7.49
CA LEU A 276 29.21 35.12 8.29
C LEU A 276 27.90 35.50 7.60
N LEU A 277 27.93 35.80 6.29
CA LEU A 277 26.74 36.07 5.48
C LEU A 277 25.76 34.89 5.51
N THR A 278 26.27 33.66 5.67
CA THR A 278 25.44 32.46 5.77
C THR A 278 24.90 32.27 7.19
N ARG A 279 25.76 32.33 8.22
CA ARG A 279 25.42 32.09 9.65
C ARG A 279 24.50 33.15 10.24
N TYR A 280 24.67 34.40 9.83
CA TYR A 280 23.91 35.54 10.34
C TYR A 280 23.00 36.15 9.28
N ALA A 281 22.64 35.38 8.26
CA ALA A 281 21.63 35.77 7.28
C ALA A 281 20.30 36.11 7.97
N LYS A 282 19.62 37.15 7.48
CA LYS A 282 18.27 37.46 7.94
C LYS A 282 17.30 36.32 7.56
N PRO A 283 16.65 35.66 8.54
CA PRO A 283 15.81 34.53 8.26
C PRO A 283 14.43 34.97 7.76
N GLY A 284 13.91 34.28 6.74
CA GLY A 284 12.51 34.43 6.33
C GLY A 284 11.55 33.77 7.32
N MET A 285 10.32 34.28 7.42
CA MET A 285 9.31 33.72 8.33
C MET A 285 8.98 32.25 8.03
N ALA A 286 8.90 31.89 6.74
CA ALA A 286 8.71 30.50 6.32
C ALA A 286 9.82 29.57 6.84
N MET A 287 11.08 30.00 6.76
CA MET A 287 12.22 29.24 7.28
C MET A 287 12.14 29.06 8.80
N ILE A 288 11.78 30.12 9.53
CA ILE A 288 11.59 30.05 10.99
C ILE A 288 10.50 29.03 11.35
N ARG A 289 9.33 29.11 10.69
CA ARG A 289 8.24 28.17 10.91
C ARG A 289 8.66 26.73 10.61
N GLN A 290 9.30 26.50 9.46
CA GLN A 290 9.71 25.17 9.03
C GLN A 290 10.67 24.54 10.03
N ARG A 291 11.73 25.26 10.46
CA ARG A 291 12.69 24.77 11.45
C ARG A 291 12.05 24.48 12.80
N LEU A 292 11.21 25.37 13.31
CA LEU A 292 10.50 25.16 14.57
C LEU A 292 9.55 23.96 14.51
N ARG A 293 8.81 23.78 13.40
CA ARG A 293 7.89 22.66 13.22
C ARG A 293 8.62 21.33 13.09
N VAL A 294 9.75 21.27 12.38
CA VAL A 294 10.59 20.07 12.31
C VAL A 294 11.19 19.74 13.67
N ALA A 295 11.77 20.71 14.37
CA ALA A 295 12.33 20.52 15.71
C ALA A 295 11.26 20.03 16.70
N ARG A 296 10.08 20.64 16.68
CA ARG A 296 8.91 20.20 17.46
C ARG A 296 8.55 18.74 17.15
N MET A 297 8.44 18.40 15.86
CA MET A 297 8.05 17.07 15.42
C MET A 297 9.02 15.99 15.91
N VAL A 298 10.32 16.22 15.77
CA VAL A 298 11.31 15.26 16.23
C VAL A 298 11.35 15.18 17.75
N GLN A 299 11.29 16.32 18.45
CA GLN A 299 11.30 16.32 19.92
C GLN A 299 10.05 15.65 20.53
N ASP A 300 8.86 15.94 20.00
CA ASP A 300 7.62 15.28 20.45
C ASP A 300 7.67 13.77 20.18
N GLY A 301 8.07 13.38 18.96
CA GLY A 301 8.25 11.98 18.58
C GLY A 301 9.25 11.26 19.49
N TYR A 302 10.39 11.88 19.77
CA TYR A 302 11.40 11.37 20.70
C TYR A 302 10.84 11.14 22.11
N ILE A 303 10.15 12.13 22.70
CA ILE A 303 9.61 12.00 24.05
C ILE A 303 8.56 10.89 24.13
N ARG A 304 7.68 10.79 23.13
CA ARG A 304 6.64 9.74 23.10
C ARG A 304 7.24 8.36 22.89
N LEU A 305 8.23 8.24 22.01
CA LEU A 305 8.95 6.99 21.77
C LEU A 305 9.76 6.57 23.01
N LEU A 306 10.42 7.51 23.69
CA LEU A 306 11.13 7.25 24.94
C LEU A 306 10.19 6.75 26.02
N LYS A 307 9.03 7.40 26.18
CA LYS A 307 8.00 6.97 27.14
C LYS A 307 7.48 5.56 26.83
N PHE A 308 7.39 5.20 25.55
CA PHE A 308 6.97 3.87 25.12
C PHE A 308 8.06 2.82 25.39
N LEU A 309 9.28 3.02 24.90
CA LEU A 309 10.36 2.02 24.99
C LEU A 309 11.07 1.97 26.35
N CYS A 310 11.15 3.10 27.05
CA CYS A 310 11.87 3.25 28.32
C CYS A 310 10.98 4.00 29.34
N PRO A 311 9.88 3.38 29.81
CA PRO A 311 8.91 4.04 30.67
C PRO A 311 9.56 4.55 31.96
N GLY A 312 9.29 5.81 32.31
CA GLY A 312 9.82 6.47 33.51
C GLY A 312 11.13 7.23 33.30
N VAL A 313 11.79 7.10 32.14
CA VAL A 313 13.03 7.82 31.82
C VAL A 313 12.72 9.25 31.36
N GLN A 314 13.46 10.22 31.88
CA GLN A 314 13.33 11.63 31.48
C GLN A 314 14.00 11.88 30.13
N ALA A 315 13.42 12.76 29.32
CA ALA A 315 13.94 13.13 27.99
C ALA A 315 15.34 13.75 28.02
N THR A 316 15.77 14.27 29.17
CA THR A 316 17.09 14.86 29.40
C THR A 316 18.11 13.85 29.95
N CYS A 317 17.74 12.58 30.10
CA CYS A 317 18.63 11.53 30.58
C CYS A 317 19.74 11.26 29.55
N THR A 318 21.00 11.35 29.97
CA THR A 318 22.18 11.13 29.11
C THR A 318 22.81 9.75 29.27
N ASP A 319 22.26 8.89 30.15
CA ASP A 319 22.74 7.53 30.39
C ASP A 319 22.19 6.57 29.31
N PRO A 320 23.04 6.01 28.43
CA PRO A 320 22.61 5.10 27.36
C PRO A 320 21.97 3.80 27.82
N SER A 321 22.25 3.38 29.07
CA SER A 321 21.67 2.16 29.65
C SER A 321 20.20 2.34 30.01
N GLN A 322 19.79 3.57 30.34
CA GLN A 322 18.41 3.96 30.64
C GLN A 322 17.71 4.53 29.41
N ASN A 323 18.39 5.42 28.68
CA ASN A 323 17.90 6.09 27.50
C ASN A 323 18.42 5.40 26.23
N LYS A 324 17.79 4.28 25.88
CA LYS A 324 18.20 3.46 24.72
C LYS A 324 18.16 4.25 23.41
N LEU A 325 17.29 5.24 23.28
CA LEU A 325 17.14 6.04 22.06
C LEU A 325 18.42 6.83 21.68
N LEU A 326 19.35 7.04 22.61
CA LEU A 326 20.66 7.62 22.30
C LEU A 326 21.44 6.76 21.29
N GLN A 327 21.24 5.44 21.31
CA GLN A 327 21.85 4.52 20.34
C GLN A 327 21.30 4.73 18.93
N LEU A 328 20.00 5.04 18.81
CA LEU A 328 19.37 5.38 17.52
C LEU A 328 19.92 6.70 16.98
N ALA A 329 20.10 7.71 17.84
CA ALA A 329 20.76 8.97 17.44
C ALA A 329 22.20 8.73 16.97
N GLY A 330 22.94 7.86 17.67
CA GLY A 330 24.28 7.42 17.27
C GLY A 330 24.29 6.74 15.89
N ILE A 331 23.40 5.77 15.67
CA ILE A 331 23.22 5.11 14.36
C ILE A 331 22.93 6.13 13.26
N PHE A 332 22.00 7.05 13.51
CA PHE A 332 21.67 8.10 12.56
C PHE A 332 22.91 8.93 12.20
N GLY A 333 23.61 9.44 13.21
CA GLY A 333 24.77 10.30 13.03
C GLY A 333 25.88 9.60 12.26
N THR A 334 26.18 8.34 12.58
CA THR A 334 27.18 7.54 11.87
C THR A 334 26.81 7.37 10.40
N VAL A 335 25.59 6.91 10.09
CA VAL A 335 25.16 6.66 8.71
C VAL A 335 25.11 7.96 7.91
N TYR A 336 24.51 9.02 8.47
CA TYR A 336 24.42 10.32 7.81
C TYR A 336 25.80 10.87 7.45
N ASN A 337 26.72 10.91 8.41
CA ASN A 337 28.06 11.46 8.19
C ASN A 337 28.86 10.62 7.19
N LEU A 338 28.75 9.29 7.25
CA LEU A 338 29.39 8.41 6.28
C LEU A 338 28.85 8.62 4.86
N THR A 339 27.55 8.82 4.69
CA THR A 339 26.95 9.11 3.37
C THR A 339 27.44 10.44 2.82
N VAL A 340 27.41 11.50 3.63
CA VAL A 340 27.92 12.83 3.22
C VAL A 340 29.40 12.76 2.87
N ASP A 341 30.20 12.05 3.66
CA ASP A 341 31.63 11.94 3.41
C ASP A 341 31.94 11.08 2.19
N ALA A 342 31.24 9.97 1.98
CA ALA A 342 31.39 9.14 0.78
C ALA A 342 31.07 9.97 -0.48
N TRP A 343 29.97 10.70 -0.48
CA TRP A 343 29.59 11.56 -1.61
C TRP A 343 30.63 12.65 -1.91
N LYS A 344 31.16 13.32 -0.89
CA LYS A 344 32.20 14.35 -1.07
C LYS A 344 33.50 13.83 -1.68
N ASN A 345 33.75 12.53 -1.56
CA ASN A 345 34.97 11.87 -2.02
C ASN A 345 34.68 10.92 -3.20
N SER A 346 33.64 11.19 -4.01
CA SER A 346 33.25 10.37 -5.15
C SER A 346 32.72 11.24 -6.28
N ASP A 347 32.97 10.86 -7.53
CA ASP A 347 32.49 11.60 -8.71
C ASP A 347 31.18 11.01 -9.25
N THR A 348 30.90 9.74 -8.93
CA THR A 348 29.70 9.01 -9.37
C THR A 348 28.95 8.37 -8.20
N GLN A 349 27.68 8.04 -8.42
CA GLN A 349 26.87 7.33 -7.43
C GLN A 349 27.42 5.93 -7.13
N ASP A 350 27.95 5.21 -8.13
CA ASP A 350 28.52 3.88 -7.93
C ASP A 350 29.78 3.93 -7.05
N GLU A 351 30.63 4.95 -7.24
CA GLU A 351 31.80 5.18 -6.40
C GLU A 351 31.40 5.54 -4.96
N GLU A 352 30.37 6.38 -4.78
CA GLU A 352 29.84 6.73 -3.45
C GLU A 352 29.33 5.49 -2.73
N ASP A 353 28.51 4.67 -3.40
CA ASP A 353 27.92 3.46 -2.83
C ASP A 353 29.02 2.47 -2.38
N ILE A 354 30.07 2.29 -3.20
CA ILE A 354 31.24 1.46 -2.86
C ILE A 354 32.00 2.05 -1.66
N LEU A 355 32.27 3.36 -1.67
CA LEU A 355 33.05 4.02 -0.63
C LEU A 355 32.30 4.01 0.71
N PHE A 356 30.99 4.29 0.70
CA PHE A 356 30.12 4.19 1.86
C PHE A 356 30.18 2.79 2.48
N GLU A 357 29.94 1.76 1.67
CA GLU A 357 29.93 0.37 2.15
C GLU A 357 31.32 -0.07 2.65
N SER A 358 32.40 0.39 2.03
CA SER A 358 33.78 0.07 2.44
C SER A 358 34.12 0.55 3.85
N ARG A 359 33.50 1.65 4.30
CA ARG A 359 33.77 2.29 5.60
C ARG A 359 32.99 1.71 6.76
N LEU A 360 31.96 0.92 6.49
CA LEU A 360 31.23 0.18 7.53
C LEU A 360 32.09 -0.95 8.10
N ALA A 361 31.94 -1.22 9.40
CA ALA A 361 32.62 -2.35 10.02
C ALA A 361 32.06 -3.69 9.48
N PRO A 362 32.91 -4.72 9.26
CA PRO A 362 32.45 -5.99 8.66
C PRO A 362 31.28 -6.68 9.39
N TRP A 363 31.28 -6.65 10.73
CA TRP A 363 30.19 -7.22 11.52
C TRP A 363 28.89 -6.41 11.43
N ASP A 364 28.96 -5.08 11.32
CA ASP A 364 27.76 -4.25 11.21
C ASP A 364 27.15 -4.35 9.80
N LYS A 365 27.96 -4.55 8.75
CA LYS A 365 27.47 -4.92 7.42
C LYS A 365 26.67 -6.23 7.46
N ALA A 366 27.12 -7.20 8.22
CA ALA A 366 26.47 -8.50 8.35
C ALA A 366 25.30 -8.53 9.37
N ASP A 367 25.00 -7.42 10.05
CA ASP A 367 23.99 -7.34 11.11
C ASP A 367 23.14 -6.05 10.94
N ILE A 368 23.45 -4.98 11.67
CA ILE A 368 22.57 -3.82 11.82
C ILE A 368 22.40 -2.94 10.57
N PHE A 369 23.33 -2.99 9.61
CA PHE A 369 23.30 -2.16 8.40
C PHE A 369 22.89 -2.87 7.12
N LEU A 370 22.42 -4.13 7.21
CA LEU A 370 21.94 -4.90 6.05
C LEU A 370 20.88 -4.14 5.22
N SER A 371 20.02 -3.35 5.86
CA SER A 371 18.96 -2.58 5.19
C SER A 371 19.46 -1.45 4.31
N ILE A 372 20.72 -1.03 4.43
CA ILE A 372 21.28 0.12 3.71
C ILE A 372 22.51 -0.22 2.87
N LEU A 373 22.87 -1.49 2.75
CA LEU A 373 23.99 -1.92 1.91
C LEU A 373 23.66 -1.75 0.42
N PRO A 374 24.45 -0.96 -0.33
CA PRO A 374 24.31 -0.84 -1.77
C PRO A 374 24.48 -2.18 -2.52
N SER A 375 25.42 -3.02 -2.09
CA SER A 375 25.72 -4.31 -2.73
C SER A 375 24.55 -5.29 -2.86
N ILE A 376 23.53 -5.15 -2.00
CA ILE A 376 22.33 -6.00 -1.98
C ILE A 376 21.03 -5.19 -2.13
N LYS A 377 21.09 -3.96 -2.67
CA LYS A 377 19.98 -3.00 -2.73
C LYS A 377 18.64 -3.58 -3.23
N ASN A 378 18.67 -4.49 -4.19
CA ASN A 378 17.47 -5.10 -4.79
C ASN A 378 16.87 -6.24 -3.94
N GLU A 379 17.70 -6.93 -3.15
CA GLU A 379 17.30 -8.14 -2.42
C GLU A 379 17.33 -7.98 -0.89
N ARG A 380 17.80 -6.83 -0.39
CA ARG A 380 18.01 -6.54 1.04
C ARG A 380 16.82 -6.79 1.96
N HIS A 381 15.59 -6.82 1.45
CA HIS A 381 14.41 -7.12 2.26
C HIS A 381 14.39 -8.57 2.78
N LEU A 382 14.88 -9.54 2.00
CA LEU A 382 14.88 -10.95 2.39
C LEU A 382 15.89 -11.24 3.51
N PRO A 383 17.18 -10.87 3.41
CA PRO A 383 18.13 -11.07 4.50
C PRO A 383 17.72 -10.36 5.79
N VAL A 384 17.17 -9.14 5.68
CA VAL A 384 16.68 -8.40 6.85
C VAL A 384 15.49 -9.11 7.50
N ALA A 385 14.52 -9.57 6.72
CA ALA A 385 13.35 -10.27 7.25
C ALA A 385 13.72 -11.62 7.91
N ASP A 386 14.65 -12.36 7.33
CA ASP A 386 15.18 -13.60 7.92
C ASP A 386 15.92 -13.31 9.24
N LEU A 387 16.79 -12.29 9.26
CA LEU A 387 17.46 -11.84 10.48
C LEU A 387 16.44 -11.50 11.57
N LEU A 388 15.45 -10.64 11.26
CA LEU A 388 14.44 -10.22 12.24
C LEU A 388 13.60 -11.39 12.75
N THR A 389 13.20 -12.31 11.86
CA THR A 389 12.44 -13.51 12.25
C THR A 389 13.21 -14.38 13.24
N ARG A 390 14.50 -14.64 12.97
CA ARG A 390 15.37 -15.41 13.87
C ARG A 390 15.58 -14.72 15.21
N ARG A 391 15.68 -13.38 15.21
CA ARG A 391 15.78 -12.59 16.44
C ARG A 391 14.53 -12.72 17.27
N PHE A 392 13.37 -12.43 16.68
CA PHE A 392 12.09 -12.46 17.38
C PHE A 392 11.72 -13.85 17.89
N ALA A 393 12.12 -14.92 17.20
CA ALA A 393 11.93 -16.29 17.67
C ALA A 393 12.72 -16.63 18.95
N LYS A 394 13.84 -15.94 19.21
CA LYS A 394 14.71 -16.16 20.38
C LYS A 394 14.39 -15.26 21.58
N LEU A 395 13.52 -14.26 21.42
CA LEU A 395 13.12 -13.35 22.49
C LEU A 395 11.96 -13.93 23.32
N ALA A 396 11.95 -13.61 24.61
CA ALA A 396 10.80 -13.82 25.48
C ALA A 396 10.08 -12.49 25.77
N ASP A 397 8.79 -12.60 26.10
CA ASP A 397 7.95 -11.47 26.50
C ASP A 397 8.54 -10.78 27.74
N GLY A 398 8.79 -9.47 27.65
CA GLY A 398 9.35 -8.67 28.73
C GLY A 398 10.88 -8.72 28.87
N ASP A 399 11.61 -9.43 28.00
CA ASP A 399 13.07 -9.32 27.95
C ASP A 399 13.49 -7.86 27.71
N ALA A 400 14.58 -7.45 28.35
CA ALA A 400 15.12 -6.10 28.20
C ALA A 400 15.56 -5.83 26.75
N LEU A 401 15.40 -4.57 26.30
CA LEU A 401 15.84 -4.14 24.99
C LEU A 401 17.36 -4.28 24.84
N GLU A 402 17.80 -5.04 23.84
CA GLU A 402 19.22 -5.26 23.56
C GLU A 402 19.93 -3.97 23.16
N ASP A 403 21.22 -3.86 23.48
CA ASP A 403 22.05 -2.80 22.93
C ASP A 403 22.38 -3.11 21.47
N LEU A 404 22.14 -2.12 20.60
CA LEU A 404 22.32 -2.19 19.17
C LEU A 404 23.72 -1.71 18.75
N VAL A 405 24.19 -0.62 19.36
CA VAL A 405 25.51 -0.02 19.16
C VAL A 405 26.05 0.49 20.48
N ALA A 406 27.38 0.48 20.62
CA ALA A 406 28.02 1.05 21.79
C ALA A 406 28.24 2.55 21.60
N LEU A 407 27.94 3.33 22.64
CA LEU A 407 28.18 4.78 22.66
C LEU A 407 29.47 5.16 23.41
N ASP A 408 30.14 4.17 24.00
CA ASP A 408 31.41 4.32 24.70
C ASP A 408 32.32 3.12 24.46
N MET A 409 33.63 3.30 24.66
CA MET A 409 34.63 2.26 24.37
C MET A 409 34.58 1.07 25.35
N HIS A 410 34.02 1.24 26.55
CA HIS A 410 33.96 0.19 27.56
C HIS A 410 32.88 -0.85 27.20
N THR A 411 31.73 -0.40 26.71
CA THR A 411 30.63 -1.28 26.27
C THR A 411 30.87 -1.87 24.88
N ALA A 412 31.65 -1.21 24.03
CA ALA A 412 31.95 -1.62 22.66
C ALA A 412 32.54 -3.04 22.56
N THR A 413 33.54 -3.38 23.37
CA THR A 413 34.20 -4.69 23.27
C THR A 413 33.24 -5.84 23.54
N THR A 414 32.41 -5.72 24.58
CA THR A 414 31.43 -6.75 24.97
C THR A 414 30.35 -6.90 23.91
N LEU A 415 29.83 -5.79 23.38
CA LEU A 415 28.79 -5.80 22.36
C LEU A 415 29.31 -6.41 21.04
N ILE A 416 30.49 -6.00 20.58
CA ILE A 416 31.11 -6.53 19.35
C ILE A 416 31.38 -8.03 19.51
N ALA A 417 31.91 -8.47 20.66
CA ALA A 417 32.13 -9.89 20.92
C ALA A 417 30.82 -10.70 20.89
N SER A 418 29.72 -10.14 21.42
CA SER A 418 28.39 -10.74 21.35
C SER A 418 27.88 -10.84 19.92
N LYS A 419 27.96 -9.76 19.12
CA LYS A 419 27.62 -9.75 17.69
C LYS A 419 28.40 -10.80 16.91
N CYS A 420 29.72 -10.82 17.04
CA CYS A 420 30.59 -11.78 16.34
C CYS A 420 30.27 -13.23 16.70
N ARG A 421 29.95 -13.52 17.98
CA ARG A 421 29.54 -14.86 18.40
C ARG A 421 28.26 -15.30 17.69
N ARG A 422 27.24 -14.43 17.65
CA ARG A 422 25.97 -14.73 16.99
C ARG A 422 26.12 -14.95 15.49
N LEU A 423 26.88 -14.08 14.82
CA LEU A 423 27.17 -14.24 13.38
C LEU A 423 27.90 -15.56 13.09
N LYS A 424 28.79 -15.98 13.99
CA LYS A 424 29.49 -17.27 13.88
C LYS A 424 28.53 -18.45 14.08
N GLU A 425 27.68 -18.42 15.10
CA GLU A 425 26.66 -19.45 15.36
C GLU A 425 25.73 -19.61 14.15
N GLU A 426 25.29 -18.50 13.56
CA GLU A 426 24.46 -18.51 12.36
C GLU A 426 25.18 -19.09 11.14
N HIS A 427 26.46 -18.73 10.94
CA HIS A 427 27.27 -19.33 9.88
C HIS A 427 27.41 -20.85 10.07
N GLU A 428 27.65 -21.32 11.30
CA GLU A 428 27.73 -22.74 11.63
C GLU A 428 26.40 -23.47 11.40
N GLU A 429 25.27 -22.86 11.75
CA GLU A 429 23.93 -23.37 11.44
C GLU A 429 23.69 -23.52 9.94
N ASN A 430 24.04 -22.50 9.16
CA ASN A 430 23.94 -22.55 7.69
C ASN A 430 24.81 -23.68 7.12
N MET A 431 26.03 -23.86 7.62
CA MET A 431 26.91 -24.96 7.19
C MET A 431 26.32 -26.34 7.54
N ARG A 432 25.73 -26.49 8.73
CA ARG A 432 25.02 -27.73 9.13
C ARG A 432 23.81 -28.00 8.24
N LEU A 433 23.04 -26.97 7.88
CA LEU A 433 21.89 -27.10 6.97
C LEU A 433 22.32 -27.63 5.60
N HIS A 434 23.37 -27.05 4.99
CA HIS A 434 23.90 -27.52 3.71
C HIS A 434 24.36 -28.98 3.80
N SER A 435 25.08 -29.34 4.86
CA SER A 435 25.50 -30.73 5.10
C SER A 435 24.32 -31.69 5.28
N LEU A 436 23.29 -31.28 6.03
CA LEU A 436 22.11 -32.09 6.27
C LEU A 436 21.30 -32.31 4.99
N LEU A 437 21.11 -31.28 4.16
CA LEU A 437 20.43 -31.40 2.87
C LEU A 437 21.12 -32.42 1.96
N GLU A 438 22.45 -32.41 1.90
CA GLU A 438 23.21 -33.39 1.12
C GLU A 438 23.09 -34.81 1.69
N ARG A 439 23.16 -34.97 3.02
CA ARG A 439 22.96 -36.30 3.66
C ARG A 439 21.55 -36.84 3.46
N VAL A 440 20.53 -36.00 3.52
CA VAL A 440 19.13 -36.38 3.30
C VAL A 440 18.88 -36.82 1.85
N ARG A 441 19.62 -36.25 0.89
CA ARG A 441 19.56 -36.64 -0.53
C ARG A 441 20.28 -37.95 -0.83
N THR A 442 21.41 -38.20 -0.17
CA THR A 442 22.33 -39.30 -0.49
C THR A 442 22.16 -40.54 0.38
N ALA A 443 21.56 -40.40 1.58
CA ALA A 443 21.39 -41.47 2.54
C ALA A 443 19.92 -41.60 3.00
N SER A 444 19.67 -42.46 4.00
CA SER A 444 18.35 -42.57 4.62
C SER A 444 17.95 -41.21 5.25
N PRO A 445 16.86 -40.57 4.80
CA PRO A 445 16.45 -39.26 5.30
C PRO A 445 16.26 -39.25 6.82
N TRP A 446 15.62 -40.28 7.38
CA TRP A 446 15.39 -40.39 8.82
C TRP A 446 16.70 -40.47 9.62
N ARG A 447 17.65 -41.33 9.22
CA ARG A 447 18.95 -41.43 9.92
C ARG A 447 19.74 -40.13 9.83
N ALA A 448 19.65 -39.43 8.70
CA ALA A 448 20.31 -38.14 8.53
C ALA A 448 19.73 -37.08 9.50
N LEU A 449 18.40 -37.00 9.59
CA LEU A 449 17.67 -36.11 10.49
C LEU A 449 17.89 -36.43 11.98
N GLN A 450 17.94 -37.72 12.35
CA GLN A 450 18.25 -38.14 13.73
C GLN A 450 19.63 -37.68 14.21
N GLY A 451 20.59 -37.56 13.28
CA GLY A 451 21.93 -37.05 13.57
C GLY A 451 22.01 -35.54 13.74
N GLU A 452 20.93 -34.79 13.49
CA GLU A 452 20.87 -33.34 13.74
C GLU A 452 20.12 -33.06 15.05
N ALA A 453 20.66 -32.12 15.83
CA ALA A 453 20.14 -31.72 17.14
C ALA A 453 19.56 -30.31 17.14
N SER A 454 19.89 -29.48 16.13
CA SER A 454 19.37 -28.12 16.03
C SER A 454 17.94 -28.12 15.48
N TYR A 455 17.00 -27.62 16.29
CA TYR A 455 15.63 -27.36 15.86
C TYR A 455 15.58 -26.43 14.64
N ALA A 456 16.35 -25.33 14.68
CA ALA A 456 16.42 -24.36 13.58
C ALA A 456 16.86 -25.02 12.25
N VAL A 457 17.94 -25.80 12.27
CA VAL A 457 18.45 -26.49 11.08
C VAL A 457 17.43 -27.47 10.49
N VAL A 458 16.78 -28.28 11.32
CA VAL A 458 15.73 -29.22 10.87
C VAL A 458 14.51 -28.45 10.32
N SER A 459 14.19 -27.30 10.90
CA SER A 459 13.01 -26.51 10.52
C SER A 459 13.10 -25.97 9.09
N HIS A 460 14.29 -25.68 8.59
CA HIS A 460 14.50 -25.29 7.20
C HIS A 460 14.11 -26.41 6.21
N ILE A 461 14.35 -27.68 6.56
CA ILE A 461 13.93 -28.82 5.74
C ILE A 461 12.41 -29.00 5.78
N ALA A 462 11.80 -28.83 6.96
CA ALA A 462 10.36 -28.95 7.13
C ALA A 462 9.59 -27.85 6.38
N ASN A 463 10.11 -26.61 6.36
CA ASN A 463 9.50 -25.46 5.68
C ASN A 463 9.84 -25.35 4.18
N SER A 464 10.84 -26.07 3.70
CA SER A 464 11.26 -26.00 2.30
C SER A 464 10.32 -26.79 1.39
N THR A 465 10.08 -26.30 0.18
CA THR A 465 9.35 -27.03 -0.87
C THR A 465 10.24 -27.99 -1.66
N THR A 466 11.57 -27.92 -1.49
CA THR A 466 12.55 -28.68 -2.28
C THR A 466 12.60 -30.18 -1.94
N PRO A 467 12.64 -30.60 -0.65
CA PRO A 467 12.65 -32.02 -0.30
C PRO A 467 11.29 -32.68 -0.60
N PRO A 468 11.24 -33.98 -0.92
CA PRO A 468 9.99 -34.72 -1.09
C PRO A 468 9.10 -34.69 0.16
N ALA A 469 7.78 -34.73 0.00
CA ALA A 469 6.80 -34.67 1.11
C ALA A 469 7.09 -35.66 2.26
N LYS A 470 7.46 -36.90 1.92
CA LYS A 470 7.82 -37.92 2.91
C LYS A 470 9.02 -37.50 3.78
N THR A 471 10.01 -36.85 3.18
CA THR A 471 11.19 -36.34 3.89
C THR A 471 10.81 -35.17 4.80
N ARG A 472 9.93 -34.28 4.35
CA ARG A 472 9.44 -33.15 5.15
C ARG A 472 8.65 -33.63 6.36
N LEU A 473 7.77 -34.62 6.21
CA LEU A 473 7.03 -35.24 7.32
C LEU A 473 7.98 -35.84 8.37
N LEU A 474 9.05 -36.52 7.94
CA LEU A 474 10.08 -37.03 8.85
C LEU A 474 10.82 -35.90 9.57
N ALA A 475 11.08 -34.78 8.88
CA ALA A 475 11.69 -33.60 9.50
C ALA A 475 10.75 -32.97 10.53
N MET A 476 9.45 -32.87 10.25
CA MET A 476 8.45 -32.36 11.18
C MET A 476 8.30 -33.25 12.42
N GLN A 477 8.29 -34.58 12.25
CA GLN A 477 8.36 -35.52 13.36
C GLN A 477 9.62 -35.28 14.21
N ARG A 478 10.77 -35.08 13.57
CA ARG A 478 12.03 -34.77 14.26
C ARG A 478 11.97 -33.42 14.99
N LEU A 479 11.27 -32.41 14.45
CA LEU A 479 11.07 -31.13 15.15
C LEU A 479 10.30 -31.32 16.46
N ARG A 480 9.27 -32.17 16.49
CA ARG A 480 8.56 -32.48 17.74
C ARG A 480 9.45 -33.12 18.79
N GLU A 481 10.39 -33.99 18.38
CA GLU A 481 11.38 -34.57 19.29
C GLU A 481 12.40 -33.53 19.81
N LEU A 482 12.67 -32.49 19.03
CA LEU A 482 13.66 -31.46 19.34
C LEU A 482 13.08 -30.23 20.05
N ALA A 483 11.77 -30.03 20.01
CA ALA A 483 11.11 -28.86 20.56
C ALA A 483 11.43 -28.69 22.05
N ALA A 484 12.09 -27.58 22.39
CA ALA A 484 12.47 -27.25 23.76
C ALA A 484 11.40 -26.40 24.45
N THR A 485 10.56 -25.71 23.68
CA THR A 485 9.48 -24.86 24.19
C THR A 485 8.10 -25.32 23.72
N PRO A 486 7.01 -24.99 24.46
CA PRO A 486 5.65 -25.23 23.99
C PRO A 486 5.34 -24.58 22.64
N ALA A 487 5.93 -23.40 22.36
CA ALA A 487 5.75 -22.69 21.09
C ALA A 487 6.42 -23.43 19.92
N GLU A 488 7.62 -23.98 20.10
CA GLU A 488 8.28 -24.82 19.08
C GLU A 488 7.49 -26.10 18.81
N MET A 489 6.98 -26.75 19.87
CA MET A 489 6.15 -27.96 19.73
C MET A 489 4.91 -27.68 18.88
N VAL A 490 4.20 -26.59 19.16
CA VAL A 490 3.01 -26.19 18.40
C VAL A 490 3.39 -25.76 16.97
N GLY A 491 4.53 -25.08 16.78
CA GLY A 491 5.04 -24.74 15.45
C GLY A 491 5.29 -25.98 14.59
N ALA A 492 5.91 -27.02 15.15
CA ALA A 492 6.08 -28.30 14.46
C ALA A 492 4.74 -28.96 14.10
N ILE A 493 3.75 -28.94 15.02
CA ILE A 493 2.39 -29.42 14.77
C ILE A 493 1.73 -28.65 13.62
N VAL A 494 1.87 -27.32 13.57
CA VAL A 494 1.31 -26.48 12.51
C VAL A 494 1.87 -26.87 11.14
N LEU A 495 3.17 -27.19 11.04
CA LEU A 495 3.76 -27.69 9.79
C LEU A 495 3.21 -29.06 9.39
N GLU A 496 2.99 -29.97 10.35
CA GLU A 496 2.36 -31.28 10.06
C GLU A 496 0.91 -31.11 9.59
N LEU A 497 0.14 -30.23 10.24
CA LEU A 497 -1.22 -29.90 9.82
C LEU A 497 -1.23 -29.31 8.40
N ALA A 498 -0.27 -28.45 8.07
CA ALA A 498 -0.12 -27.88 6.74
C ALA A 498 0.07 -28.98 5.68
N GLU A 499 0.99 -29.91 5.92
CA GLU A 499 1.29 -31.00 4.99
C GLU A 499 0.08 -31.95 4.84
N LEU A 500 -0.61 -32.29 5.93
CA LEU A 500 -1.75 -33.21 5.91
C LEU A 500 -3.02 -32.60 5.28
N LEU A 501 -3.33 -31.33 5.57
CA LEU A 501 -4.57 -30.70 5.13
C LEU A 501 -4.48 -30.10 3.73
N ASN A 502 -3.32 -29.56 3.34
CA ASN A 502 -3.15 -28.92 2.04
C ASN A 502 -2.79 -29.91 0.92
N CYS A 503 -2.31 -31.12 1.23
CA CYS A 503 -1.97 -32.11 0.20
C CYS A 503 -3.16 -32.47 -0.71
N PRO A 504 -2.90 -32.88 -1.97
CA PRO A 504 -3.95 -33.34 -2.88
C PRO A 504 -4.76 -34.49 -2.27
N HIS A 505 -6.06 -34.56 -2.58
CA HIS A 505 -6.95 -35.59 -2.05
C HIS A 505 -6.46 -37.02 -2.33
N THR A 506 -5.79 -37.23 -3.46
CA THR A 506 -5.18 -38.51 -3.87
C THR A 506 -4.03 -38.97 -2.97
N ASN A 507 -3.41 -38.04 -2.24
CA ASN A 507 -2.20 -38.29 -1.45
C ASN A 507 -2.51 -38.39 0.05
N ARG A 508 -3.79 -38.25 0.45
CA ARG A 508 -4.19 -38.28 1.86
C ARG A 508 -4.10 -39.70 2.42
N PRO A 509 -3.43 -39.89 3.58
CA PRO A 509 -3.50 -41.14 4.33
C PRO A 509 -4.94 -41.54 4.67
N SER A 510 -5.21 -42.82 4.83
CA SER A 510 -6.56 -43.32 5.17
C SER A 510 -7.02 -42.89 6.58
N ASP A 511 -6.08 -42.69 7.50
CA ASP A 511 -6.27 -42.28 8.90
C ASP A 511 -6.04 -40.77 9.12
N VAL A 512 -5.88 -39.99 8.05
CA VAL A 512 -5.55 -38.55 8.12
C VAL A 512 -6.49 -37.74 9.03
N ARG A 513 -7.77 -38.11 9.10
CA ARG A 513 -8.75 -37.45 9.96
C ARG A 513 -8.38 -37.60 11.44
N GLN A 514 -8.01 -38.81 11.85
CA GLN A 514 -7.64 -39.10 13.24
C GLN A 514 -6.31 -38.43 13.61
N GLN A 515 -5.34 -38.43 12.67
CA GLN A 515 -4.08 -37.73 12.87
C GLN A 515 -4.28 -36.22 13.05
N VAL A 516 -5.08 -35.58 12.20
CA VAL A 516 -5.38 -34.14 12.30
C VAL A 516 -6.11 -33.81 13.60
N GLU A 517 -7.09 -34.62 14.02
CA GLU A 517 -7.79 -34.39 15.30
C GLU A 517 -6.84 -34.48 16.49
N ALA A 518 -5.96 -35.48 16.53
CA ALA A 518 -4.98 -35.64 17.60
C ALA A 518 -4.00 -34.46 17.65
N LEU A 519 -3.46 -34.05 16.50
CA LEU A 519 -2.56 -32.90 16.39
C LEU A 519 -3.22 -31.59 16.86
N LEU A 520 -4.48 -31.35 16.47
CA LEU A 520 -5.22 -30.17 16.91
C LEU A 520 -5.46 -30.20 18.43
N ALA A 521 -5.84 -31.35 19.00
CA ALA A 521 -6.05 -31.49 20.44
C ALA A 521 -4.75 -31.25 21.24
N ASP A 522 -3.63 -31.80 20.78
CA ASP A 522 -2.31 -31.59 21.39
C ASP A 522 -1.91 -30.11 21.32
N ALA A 523 -2.15 -29.43 20.20
CA ALA A 523 -1.84 -28.02 20.03
C ALA A 523 -2.75 -27.10 20.88
N GLU A 524 -4.04 -27.39 20.97
CA GLU A 524 -5.03 -26.60 21.73
C GLU A 524 -4.83 -26.69 23.25
N THR A 525 -4.27 -27.79 23.74
CA THR A 525 -3.95 -27.98 25.17
C THR A 525 -2.57 -27.44 25.57
N SER A 526 -1.72 -27.13 24.59
CA SER A 526 -0.37 -26.59 24.83
C SER A 526 -0.39 -25.11 25.20
N ALA A 527 0.52 -24.69 26.09
CA ALA A 527 0.76 -23.28 26.39
C ALA A 527 1.24 -22.48 25.16
N GLY A 528 1.78 -23.15 24.13
CA GLY A 528 2.19 -22.54 22.86
C GLY A 528 1.03 -22.17 21.93
N HIS A 529 -0.21 -22.52 22.28
CA HIS A 529 -1.40 -22.25 21.47
C HIS A 529 -1.55 -20.76 21.11
N THR A 530 -1.29 -19.86 22.07
CA THR A 530 -1.48 -18.42 21.89
C THR A 530 -0.58 -17.86 20.79
N THR A 531 0.70 -18.25 20.75
CA THR A 531 1.67 -17.82 19.73
C THR A 531 1.24 -18.22 18.32
N TRP A 532 0.63 -19.40 18.18
CA TRP A 532 0.22 -19.99 16.90
C TRP A 532 -1.29 -19.93 16.65
N LYS A 533 -2.01 -19.04 17.33
CA LYS A 533 -3.47 -18.98 17.31
C LYS A 533 -4.05 -18.80 15.90
N ALA A 534 -3.51 -17.87 15.10
CA ALA A 534 -3.99 -17.61 13.75
C ALA A 534 -3.87 -18.83 12.82
N PRO A 535 -2.68 -19.48 12.66
CA PRO A 535 -2.57 -20.68 11.84
C PRO A 535 -3.38 -21.87 12.38
N LEU A 536 -3.45 -22.05 13.70
CA LEU A 536 -4.27 -23.13 14.28
C LEU A 536 -5.76 -22.96 13.96
N LEU A 537 -6.29 -21.73 14.05
CA LEU A 537 -7.67 -21.44 13.65
C LEU A 537 -7.90 -21.72 12.15
N GLN A 538 -6.94 -21.37 11.28
CA GLN A 538 -7.01 -21.67 9.85
C GLN A 538 -7.06 -23.19 9.61
N TYR A 539 -6.20 -23.97 10.25
CA TYR A 539 -6.16 -25.42 10.04
C TYR A 539 -7.36 -26.13 10.69
N ARG A 540 -7.88 -25.63 11.82
CA ARG A 540 -9.16 -26.10 12.37
C ARG A 540 -10.31 -25.84 11.41
N ALA A 541 -10.34 -24.67 10.76
CA ALA A 541 -11.32 -24.37 9.73
C ALA A 541 -11.20 -25.32 8.52
N LYS A 542 -9.99 -25.59 8.02
CA LYS A 542 -9.74 -26.56 6.93
C LYS A 542 -10.16 -27.99 7.31
N HIS A 543 -9.93 -28.38 8.55
CA HIS A 543 -10.40 -29.66 9.09
C HIS A 543 -11.94 -29.76 9.11
N LEU A 544 -12.65 -28.67 9.42
CA LEU A 544 -14.12 -28.60 9.32
C LEU A 544 -14.61 -28.60 7.87
N LEU A 545 -13.90 -27.93 6.94
CA LEU A 545 -14.20 -28.01 5.50
C LEU A 545 -14.10 -29.45 4.99
N ALA A 546 -13.06 -30.19 5.37
CA ALA A 546 -12.90 -31.59 5.02
C ALA A 546 -14.01 -32.51 5.59
N GLN A 547 -14.79 -32.00 6.54
CA GLN A 547 -15.96 -32.66 7.13
C GLN A 547 -17.30 -32.11 6.62
N ASN A 548 -17.30 -31.27 5.59
CA ASN A 548 -18.48 -30.61 5.00
C ASN A 548 -19.16 -29.58 5.93
N ALA A 549 -18.47 -29.10 6.99
CA ALA A 549 -19.00 -28.11 7.93
C ALA A 549 -18.60 -26.67 7.54
N PHE A 550 -19.16 -26.18 6.42
CA PHE A 550 -18.75 -24.91 5.80
C PHE A 550 -19.02 -23.67 6.66
N ASP A 551 -20.18 -23.60 7.34
CA ASP A 551 -20.55 -22.43 8.15
C ASP A 551 -19.64 -22.24 9.37
N ASP A 552 -19.26 -23.34 10.04
CA ASP A 552 -18.37 -23.29 11.19
C ASP A 552 -16.92 -23.04 10.76
N ALA A 553 -16.51 -23.59 9.60
CA ALA A 553 -15.23 -23.23 8.99
C ALA A 553 -15.14 -21.72 8.67
N ALA A 554 -16.21 -21.12 8.13
CA ALA A 554 -16.26 -19.68 7.86
C ALA A 554 -16.09 -18.83 9.14
N LYS A 555 -16.73 -19.23 10.25
CA LYS A 555 -16.58 -18.55 11.56
C LYS A 555 -15.13 -18.62 12.05
N LEU A 556 -14.50 -19.80 11.98
CA LEU A 556 -13.12 -19.97 12.40
C LEU A 556 -12.14 -19.20 11.50
N MET A 557 -12.39 -19.14 10.19
CA MET A 557 -11.53 -18.38 9.28
C MET A 557 -11.61 -16.87 9.54
N ARG A 558 -12.80 -16.35 9.90
CA ARG A 558 -12.95 -14.97 10.38
C ARG A 558 -12.18 -14.72 11.67
N ALA A 559 -12.26 -15.64 12.63
CA ALA A 559 -11.49 -15.55 13.87
C ALA A 559 -9.97 -15.65 13.62
N ALA A 560 -9.54 -16.47 12.66
CA ALA A 560 -8.15 -16.58 12.23
C ALA A 560 -7.64 -15.24 11.66
N LEU A 561 -8.44 -14.60 10.81
CA LEU A 561 -8.10 -13.29 10.23
C LEU A 561 -8.02 -12.20 11.30
N GLU A 562 -8.89 -12.24 12.32
CA GLU A 562 -8.83 -11.32 13.46
C GLU A 562 -7.59 -11.57 14.34
N ALA A 563 -7.22 -12.83 14.55
CA ALA A 563 -6.01 -13.20 15.29
C ALA A 563 -4.71 -12.75 14.59
N CYS A 564 -4.72 -12.51 13.28
CA CYS A 564 -3.60 -11.89 12.57
C CYS A 564 -3.36 -10.42 12.98
N ASN A 565 -4.25 -9.77 13.73
CA ASN A 565 -3.98 -8.44 14.29
C ASN A 565 -3.12 -8.50 15.56
N ASP A 566 -2.90 -9.69 16.12
CA ASP A 566 -2.12 -9.85 17.34
C ASP A 566 -0.64 -10.12 17.03
N GLY A 567 -0.28 -10.55 15.81
CA GLY A 567 1.09 -10.89 15.46
C GLY A 567 1.37 -10.78 13.96
N ASN A 568 2.64 -10.69 13.57
CA ASN A 568 3.03 -10.71 12.17
C ASN A 568 3.39 -12.13 11.74
N PHE A 569 2.73 -12.62 10.68
CA PHE A 569 2.83 -14.00 10.19
C PHE A 569 3.18 -14.05 8.70
N GLY A 570 3.88 -13.03 8.20
CA GLY A 570 4.18 -12.88 6.77
C GLY A 570 2.93 -12.89 5.88
N THR A 571 2.89 -13.76 4.88
CA THR A 571 1.78 -13.88 3.90
C THR A 571 0.53 -14.56 4.44
N LEU A 572 0.59 -15.18 5.63
CA LEU A 572 -0.50 -15.99 6.18
C LEU A 572 -1.83 -15.23 6.27
N ARG A 573 -1.79 -13.93 6.59
CA ARG A 573 -2.99 -13.08 6.64
C ARG A 573 -3.71 -13.01 5.30
N GLY A 574 -2.96 -12.97 4.20
CA GLY A 574 -3.48 -13.00 2.84
C GLY A 574 -4.07 -14.36 2.48
N GLU A 575 -3.41 -15.44 2.87
CA GLU A 575 -3.88 -16.81 2.66
C GLU A 575 -5.19 -17.09 3.42
N ILE A 576 -5.27 -16.69 4.68
CA ILE A 576 -6.49 -16.76 5.50
C ILE A 576 -7.60 -15.92 4.86
N ALA A 577 -7.28 -14.71 4.38
CA ALA A 577 -8.27 -13.87 3.71
C ALA A 577 -8.79 -14.50 2.40
N ARG A 578 -7.91 -15.10 1.60
CA ARG A 578 -8.27 -15.85 0.40
C ARG A 578 -9.19 -17.02 0.74
N ASP A 579 -8.79 -17.85 1.71
CA ASP A 579 -9.55 -19.02 2.12
C ASP A 579 -10.91 -18.61 2.73
N ALA A 580 -10.96 -17.55 3.54
CA ALA A 580 -12.20 -17.01 4.10
C ALA A 580 -13.14 -16.52 2.99
N PHE A 581 -12.59 -15.77 2.03
CA PHE A 581 -13.37 -15.26 0.90
C PHE A 581 -13.94 -16.41 0.09
N ALA A 582 -13.11 -17.40 -0.24
CA ALA A 582 -13.48 -18.61 -0.97
C ALA A 582 -14.68 -19.33 -0.32
N ILE A 583 -14.61 -19.56 1.00
CA ILE A 583 -15.69 -20.22 1.75
C ILE A 583 -17.00 -19.41 1.68
N GLU A 584 -16.91 -18.09 1.89
CA GLU A 584 -18.09 -17.20 1.97
C GLU A 584 -18.78 -17.02 0.60
N VAL A 585 -18.08 -17.23 -0.53
CA VAL A 585 -18.67 -17.13 -1.88
C VAL A 585 -18.94 -18.47 -2.57
N ALA A 586 -18.43 -19.60 -2.07
CA ALA A 586 -18.49 -20.89 -2.76
C ALA A 586 -19.88 -21.30 -3.25
N ASN A 587 -20.93 -20.93 -2.50
CA ASN A 587 -22.34 -21.22 -2.79
C ASN A 587 -23.24 -19.97 -2.60
N LEU A 588 -22.65 -18.79 -2.52
CA LEU A 588 -23.35 -17.53 -2.23
C LEU A 588 -22.87 -16.44 -3.20
N GLY A 589 -23.73 -15.45 -3.43
CA GLY A 589 -23.37 -14.30 -4.24
C GLY A 589 -22.30 -13.42 -3.57
N LEU A 590 -21.48 -12.74 -4.37
CA LEU A 590 -20.64 -11.67 -3.88
C LEU A 590 -21.49 -10.58 -3.21
N ILE A 591 -21.19 -10.26 -1.96
CA ILE A 591 -21.74 -9.11 -1.24
C ILE A 591 -20.59 -8.12 -1.03
N PRO A 592 -20.42 -7.10 -1.89
CA PRO A 592 -19.24 -6.24 -1.87
C PRO A 592 -18.95 -5.63 -0.50
N ALA A 593 -19.99 -5.14 0.20
CA ALA A 593 -19.85 -4.54 1.52
C ALA A 593 -19.26 -5.48 2.58
N ASN A 594 -19.51 -6.79 2.47
CA ASN A 594 -19.04 -7.79 3.43
C ASN A 594 -17.69 -8.38 3.02
N HIS A 595 -17.45 -8.52 1.72
CA HIS A 595 -16.33 -9.27 1.18
C HIS A 595 -15.12 -8.40 0.79
N GLU A 596 -15.30 -7.08 0.62
CA GLU A 596 -14.20 -6.15 0.31
C GLU A 596 -13.07 -6.25 1.34
N LYS A 597 -13.38 -6.53 2.62
CA LYS A 597 -12.36 -6.72 3.66
C LYS A 597 -11.39 -7.86 3.33
N TYR A 598 -11.85 -8.96 2.75
CA TYR A 598 -10.99 -10.08 2.41
C TYR A 598 -10.09 -9.70 1.24
N HIS A 599 -10.66 -9.11 0.20
CA HIS A 599 -9.92 -8.62 -0.96
C HIS A 599 -8.83 -7.60 -0.56
N ARG A 600 -9.10 -6.68 0.36
CA ARG A 600 -8.07 -5.75 0.88
C ARG A 600 -6.92 -6.46 1.58
N ASN A 601 -7.23 -7.45 2.41
CA ASN A 601 -6.20 -8.24 3.09
C ASN A 601 -5.40 -9.09 2.08
N MET A 602 -6.03 -9.60 1.02
CA MET A 602 -5.35 -10.31 -0.05
C MET A 602 -4.41 -9.39 -0.86
N LEU A 603 -4.86 -8.16 -1.16
CA LEU A 603 -4.06 -7.14 -1.84
C LEU A 603 -2.83 -6.75 -1.01
N ALA A 604 -3.03 -6.50 0.28
CA ALA A 604 -1.94 -6.13 1.17
C ALA A 604 -1.01 -7.31 1.46
N TYR A 605 -1.51 -8.54 1.62
CA TYR A 605 -0.71 -9.66 2.15
C TYR A 605 -0.34 -10.73 1.12
N GLY A 606 0.16 -10.29 -0.05
CA GLY A 606 0.96 -11.13 -0.95
C GLY A 606 0.20 -12.14 -1.81
N MET A 607 -1.12 -11.97 -2.00
CA MET A 607 -1.92 -12.91 -2.81
C MET A 607 -1.89 -12.64 -4.31
N PHE A 608 -1.41 -11.48 -4.75
CA PHE A 608 -1.35 -11.11 -6.16
C PHE A 608 0.09 -10.84 -6.58
N GLN A 609 0.55 -11.51 -7.64
CA GLN A 609 1.87 -11.28 -8.25
C GLN A 609 1.71 -10.27 -9.40
N GLY A 610 1.92 -8.98 -9.10
CA GLY A 610 1.99 -7.91 -10.09
C GLY A 610 0.64 -7.32 -10.54
N GLN A 611 -0.33 -8.14 -10.95
CA GLN A 611 -1.62 -7.63 -11.46
C GLN A 611 -2.70 -7.60 -10.36
N VAL A 612 -2.97 -6.40 -9.86
CA VAL A 612 -4.13 -6.14 -9.00
C VAL A 612 -5.42 -6.34 -9.81
N THR A 613 -6.30 -7.21 -9.31
CA THR A 613 -7.60 -7.49 -9.93
C THR A 613 -8.73 -6.77 -9.21
N SER A 614 -9.90 -6.67 -9.85
CA SER A 614 -11.09 -6.13 -9.20
C SER A 614 -11.59 -7.07 -8.08
N LEU A 615 -12.42 -6.55 -7.17
CA LEU A 615 -13.08 -7.37 -6.15
C LEU A 615 -13.89 -8.50 -6.79
N GLU A 616 -14.57 -8.20 -7.89
CA GLU A 616 -15.41 -9.11 -8.65
C GLU A 616 -14.60 -10.22 -9.30
N ASP A 617 -13.49 -9.89 -9.96
CA ASP A 617 -12.62 -10.91 -10.58
C ASP A 617 -11.92 -11.75 -9.52
N THR A 618 -11.54 -11.15 -8.39
CA THR A 618 -11.03 -11.89 -7.22
C THR A 618 -12.08 -12.87 -6.72
N ALA A 619 -13.35 -12.44 -6.58
CA ALA A 619 -14.44 -13.29 -6.09
C ALA A 619 -14.63 -14.53 -6.97
N VAL A 620 -14.62 -14.35 -8.29
CA VAL A 620 -14.69 -15.46 -9.26
C VAL A 620 -13.53 -16.43 -9.06
N TRP A 621 -12.30 -15.91 -9.03
CA TRP A 621 -11.12 -16.74 -8.84
C TRP A 621 -11.16 -17.52 -7.52
N VAL A 622 -11.49 -16.88 -6.39
CA VAL A 622 -11.53 -17.59 -5.10
C VAL A 622 -12.68 -18.60 -5.01
N SER A 623 -13.77 -18.38 -5.74
CA SER A 623 -14.87 -19.34 -5.84
C SER A 623 -14.45 -20.60 -6.61
N GLU A 624 -13.67 -20.46 -7.68
CA GLU A 624 -13.12 -21.59 -8.44
C GLU A 624 -12.05 -22.31 -7.60
N TYR A 625 -11.13 -21.55 -7.01
CA TYR A 625 -10.15 -22.03 -6.03
C TYR A 625 -10.78 -22.84 -4.89
N PHE A 626 -11.96 -22.43 -4.38
CA PHE A 626 -12.66 -23.16 -3.34
C PHE A 626 -12.89 -24.62 -3.74
N TRP A 627 -13.46 -24.84 -4.93
CA TRP A 627 -13.87 -26.16 -5.39
C TRP A 627 -12.71 -26.98 -5.96
N ASP A 628 -11.73 -26.32 -6.56
CA ASP A 628 -10.61 -26.98 -7.24
C ASP A 628 -9.46 -27.34 -6.29
N ASP A 629 -9.24 -26.55 -5.22
CA ASP A 629 -8.11 -26.75 -4.31
C ASP A 629 -8.45 -26.68 -2.82
N LEU A 630 -9.27 -25.74 -2.33
CA LEU A 630 -9.47 -25.60 -0.89
C LEU A 630 -10.33 -26.72 -0.29
N TYR A 631 -11.46 -27.06 -0.93
CA TYR A 631 -12.40 -28.08 -0.47
C TYR A 631 -11.90 -29.47 -0.85
N LYS A 632 -11.39 -30.17 0.16
CA LYS A 632 -10.88 -31.54 0.05
C LYS A 632 -11.54 -32.38 1.14
N PRO A 633 -12.59 -33.19 0.85
CA PRO A 633 -13.20 -34.06 1.86
C PRO A 633 -12.24 -35.17 2.31
N TYR A 634 -12.44 -35.70 3.52
CA TYR A 634 -11.67 -36.85 4.00
C TYR A 634 -12.03 -38.15 3.25
N PRO A 635 -11.12 -39.14 3.19
CA PRO A 635 -11.45 -40.46 2.66
C PRO A 635 -12.71 -41.03 3.32
N GLY A 636 -13.67 -41.49 2.50
CA GLY A 636 -14.95 -42.02 2.96
C GLY A 636 -16.05 -40.98 3.24
N MET A 637 -15.76 -39.68 3.13
CA MET A 637 -16.79 -38.62 3.20
C MET A 637 -17.42 -38.38 1.83
N GLU A 638 -18.72 -38.11 1.81
CA GLU A 638 -19.43 -37.73 0.57
C GLU A 638 -18.96 -36.35 0.10
N SER A 639 -18.58 -36.26 -1.18
CA SER A 639 -18.17 -35.01 -1.80
C SER A 639 -19.38 -34.12 -2.11
N VAL A 640 -19.39 -32.91 -1.56
CA VAL A 640 -20.42 -31.91 -1.83
C VAL A 640 -20.17 -31.30 -3.21
N GLN A 641 -21.18 -31.36 -4.08
CA GLN A 641 -21.15 -30.67 -5.36
C GLN A 641 -21.64 -29.21 -5.22
N PRO A 642 -21.12 -28.26 -6.03
CA PRO A 642 -21.59 -26.88 -6.06
C PRO A 642 -23.11 -26.81 -6.25
N LEU A 643 -23.80 -25.93 -5.52
CA LEU A 643 -25.26 -25.80 -5.64
C LEU A 643 -25.67 -25.36 -7.04
N ALA A 644 -24.93 -24.44 -7.65
CA ALA A 644 -25.17 -24.00 -9.02
C ALA A 644 -25.09 -25.17 -10.03
N LYS A 645 -24.17 -26.11 -9.83
CA LYS A 645 -24.06 -27.31 -10.68
C LYS A 645 -25.29 -28.20 -10.55
N LYS A 646 -25.75 -28.47 -9.32
CA LYS A 646 -27.01 -29.22 -9.09
C LYS A 646 -28.22 -28.51 -9.71
N GLN A 647 -28.28 -27.19 -9.60
CA GLN A 647 -29.34 -26.38 -10.21
C GLN A 647 -29.29 -26.44 -11.75
N ALA A 648 -28.09 -26.41 -12.33
CA ALA A 648 -27.88 -26.53 -13.77
C ALA A 648 -28.22 -27.94 -14.28
N GLU A 649 -27.84 -29.00 -13.56
CA GLU A 649 -28.19 -30.39 -13.89
C GLU A 649 -29.70 -30.60 -13.94
N ALA A 650 -30.44 -30.10 -12.94
CA ALA A 650 -31.90 -30.15 -12.95
C ALA A 650 -32.50 -29.43 -14.18
N PHE A 651 -31.97 -28.25 -14.53
CA PHE A 651 -32.39 -27.53 -15.73
C PHE A 651 -32.12 -28.33 -17.02
N ILE A 652 -30.91 -28.88 -17.16
CA ILE A 652 -30.48 -29.67 -18.32
C ILE A 652 -31.30 -30.96 -18.46
N GLN A 653 -31.68 -31.59 -17.36
CA GLN A 653 -32.42 -32.86 -17.40
C GLN A 653 -33.91 -32.68 -17.63
N GLU A 654 -34.51 -31.58 -17.14
CA GLU A 654 -35.97 -31.42 -17.13
C GLU A 654 -36.47 -30.40 -18.16
N ALA A 655 -35.85 -29.24 -18.27
CA ALA A 655 -36.34 -28.15 -19.11
C ALA A 655 -35.76 -28.22 -20.53
N LEU A 656 -34.47 -28.55 -20.68
CA LEU A 656 -33.81 -28.58 -21.97
C LEU A 656 -34.44 -29.57 -22.98
N PRO A 657 -34.81 -30.81 -22.62
CA PRO A 657 -35.49 -31.73 -23.55
C PRO A 657 -36.81 -31.16 -24.07
N VAL A 658 -37.58 -30.53 -23.19
CA VAL A 658 -38.86 -29.89 -23.52
C VAL A 658 -38.67 -28.69 -24.47
N ILE A 659 -37.58 -27.93 -24.29
CA ILE A 659 -37.19 -26.85 -25.20
C ILE A 659 -36.77 -27.42 -26.56
N ILE A 660 -35.97 -28.49 -26.60
CA ILE A 660 -35.55 -29.16 -27.84
C ILE A 660 -36.78 -29.61 -28.64
N GLU A 661 -37.75 -30.22 -27.97
CA GLU A 661 -39.00 -30.70 -28.59
C GLU A 661 -39.97 -29.58 -29.00
N GLY A 662 -39.80 -28.36 -28.47
CA GLY A 662 -40.72 -27.24 -28.70
C GLY A 662 -42.06 -27.40 -27.98
N ASN A 663 -42.11 -28.13 -26.87
CA ASN A 663 -43.33 -28.37 -26.11
C ASN A 663 -43.57 -27.27 -25.06
N TRP A 664 -44.18 -26.17 -25.50
CA TRP A 664 -44.34 -24.95 -24.68
C TRP A 664 -45.29 -25.10 -23.49
N ASP A 665 -46.29 -25.98 -23.58
CA ASP A 665 -47.22 -26.23 -22.47
C ASP A 665 -46.54 -26.97 -21.33
N ALA A 666 -45.73 -27.99 -21.63
CA ALA A 666 -44.90 -28.67 -20.65
C ALA A 666 -43.87 -27.71 -20.03
N LEU A 667 -43.25 -26.82 -20.83
CA LEU A 667 -42.30 -25.83 -20.32
C LEU A 667 -42.97 -24.85 -19.34
N LYS A 668 -44.19 -24.37 -19.66
CA LYS A 668 -44.98 -23.50 -18.76
C LYS A 668 -45.35 -24.22 -17.45
N GLN A 669 -45.67 -25.51 -17.50
CA GLN A 669 -45.92 -26.30 -16.30
C GLN A 669 -44.66 -26.47 -15.45
N TRP A 670 -43.52 -26.77 -16.09
CA TRP A 670 -42.22 -26.86 -15.44
C TRP A 670 -41.84 -25.54 -14.76
N MET A 671 -42.01 -24.41 -15.45
CA MET A 671 -41.82 -23.06 -14.90
C MET A 671 -42.68 -22.82 -13.66
N LYS A 672 -43.97 -23.19 -13.70
CA LYS A 672 -44.87 -23.07 -12.53
C LYS A 672 -44.40 -23.93 -11.34
N HIS A 673 -43.97 -25.16 -11.60
CA HIS A 673 -43.44 -26.04 -10.57
C HIS A 673 -42.18 -25.46 -9.91
N HIS A 674 -41.31 -24.83 -10.70
CA HIS A 674 -40.05 -24.22 -10.26
C HIS A 674 -40.16 -22.72 -9.93
N ALA A 675 -41.37 -22.18 -9.80
CA ALA A 675 -41.62 -20.75 -9.67
C ALA A 675 -40.89 -20.11 -8.48
N LYS A 676 -40.68 -20.84 -7.37
CA LYS A 676 -39.95 -20.31 -6.19
C LYS A 676 -38.51 -19.96 -6.52
N THR A 677 -37.82 -20.79 -7.30
CA THR A 677 -36.42 -20.58 -7.70
C THR A 677 -36.34 -19.56 -8.82
N LEU A 678 -37.26 -19.65 -9.81
CA LEU A 678 -37.22 -18.81 -10.99
C LEU A 678 -37.68 -17.36 -10.71
N LYS A 679 -38.71 -17.14 -9.87
CA LYS A 679 -39.34 -15.81 -9.71
C LYS A 679 -38.48 -14.76 -9.00
N GLN A 680 -37.60 -15.17 -8.08
CA GLN A 680 -36.83 -14.27 -7.21
C GLN A 680 -35.37 -14.72 -6.99
N GLY A 681 -34.98 -15.88 -7.49
CA GLY A 681 -33.70 -16.50 -7.17
C GLY A 681 -32.59 -16.09 -8.12
N THR A 682 -31.50 -15.59 -7.57
CA THR A 682 -30.19 -15.75 -8.19
C THR A 682 -29.79 -17.23 -8.10
N ILE A 683 -29.11 -17.71 -9.13
CA ILE A 683 -28.38 -18.98 -9.07
C ILE A 683 -27.37 -18.83 -7.93
N ARG A 684 -27.24 -19.88 -7.11
CA ARG A 684 -26.35 -19.87 -5.95
C ARG A 684 -24.90 -20.05 -6.39
N GLU A 685 -24.37 -19.01 -7.03
CA GLU A 685 -23.00 -18.88 -7.48
C GLU A 685 -22.48 -17.47 -7.21
N VAL A 686 -21.15 -17.33 -7.20
CA VAL A 686 -20.46 -16.06 -6.90
C VAL A 686 -20.91 -14.90 -7.78
N ARG A 687 -21.18 -15.17 -9.07
CA ARG A 687 -21.59 -14.16 -10.05
C ARG A 687 -23.00 -13.64 -9.81
N SER A 688 -23.80 -14.32 -8.98
CA SER A 688 -25.19 -13.96 -8.70
C SER A 688 -26.06 -13.86 -9.95
N ASN A 689 -25.78 -14.66 -11.00
CA ASN A 689 -26.59 -14.65 -12.21
C ASN A 689 -28.04 -15.06 -11.88
N THR A 690 -29.00 -14.46 -12.57
CA THR A 690 -30.36 -15.02 -12.61
C THR A 690 -30.44 -16.18 -13.60
N VAL A 691 -31.53 -16.96 -13.54
CA VAL A 691 -31.78 -18.01 -14.53
C VAL A 691 -31.90 -17.42 -15.94
N LEU A 692 -32.53 -16.25 -16.10
CA LEU A 692 -32.57 -15.53 -17.38
C LEU A 692 -31.17 -15.21 -17.91
N MET A 693 -30.27 -14.69 -17.07
CA MET A 693 -28.89 -14.38 -17.48
C MET A 693 -28.11 -15.63 -17.87
N ALA A 694 -28.28 -16.73 -17.13
CA ALA A 694 -27.64 -18.00 -17.50
C ALA A 694 -28.14 -18.50 -18.85
N TRP A 695 -29.45 -18.41 -19.11
CA TRP A 695 -30.04 -18.78 -20.40
C TRP A 695 -29.54 -17.89 -21.54
N LEU A 696 -29.40 -16.58 -21.31
CA LEU A 696 -28.82 -15.65 -22.26
C LEU A 696 -27.35 -16.01 -22.59
N LYS A 697 -26.52 -16.25 -21.58
CA LYS A 697 -25.10 -16.61 -21.78
C LYS A 697 -24.95 -17.91 -22.56
N MET A 698 -25.75 -18.94 -22.23
CA MET A 698 -25.75 -20.20 -22.96
C MET A 698 -26.22 -20.01 -24.41
N GLN A 699 -27.35 -19.33 -24.61
CA GLN A 699 -27.91 -19.11 -25.95
C GLN A 699 -26.97 -18.30 -26.84
N ASP A 700 -26.35 -17.24 -26.33
CA ASP A 700 -25.37 -16.43 -27.04
C ASP A 700 -24.13 -17.25 -27.43
N GLU A 701 -23.59 -18.08 -26.53
CA GLU A 701 -22.46 -18.94 -26.85
C GLU A 701 -22.79 -19.93 -27.97
N PHE A 702 -23.94 -20.62 -27.90
CA PHE A 702 -24.38 -21.51 -28.98
C PHE A 702 -24.59 -20.76 -30.30
N ALA A 703 -25.17 -19.56 -30.26
CA ALA A 703 -25.40 -18.74 -31.44
C ALA A 703 -24.08 -18.29 -32.10
N ARG A 704 -23.06 -17.91 -31.31
CA ARG A 704 -21.73 -17.51 -31.82
C ARG A 704 -20.95 -18.68 -32.44
N GLN A 705 -21.09 -19.89 -31.89
CA GLN A 705 -20.41 -21.08 -32.42
C GLN A 705 -21.06 -21.61 -33.71
N LEU A 706 -22.35 -21.32 -33.94
CA LEU A 706 -23.12 -21.91 -35.03
C LEU A 706 -22.58 -21.60 -36.44
N PRO A 707 -22.17 -20.37 -36.80
CA PRO A 707 -21.55 -20.11 -38.10
C PRO A 707 -20.22 -20.86 -38.30
N ILE A 708 -19.43 -21.02 -37.24
CA ILE A 708 -18.16 -21.74 -37.24
C ILE A 708 -18.43 -23.23 -37.49
N LEU A 709 -19.37 -23.82 -36.74
CA LEU A 709 -19.80 -25.21 -36.93
C LEU A 709 -20.36 -25.43 -38.33
N ARG A 710 -21.16 -24.50 -38.86
CA ARG A 710 -21.70 -24.57 -40.22
C ARG A 710 -20.60 -24.60 -41.28
N ALA A 711 -19.51 -23.85 -41.08
CA ALA A 711 -18.39 -23.80 -42.01
C ALA A 711 -17.44 -25.01 -41.89
N ALA A 712 -17.37 -25.66 -40.72
CA ALA A 712 -16.42 -26.73 -40.42
C ALA A 712 -16.94 -28.15 -40.67
N VAL A 713 -18.26 -28.33 -40.83
CA VAL A 713 -18.92 -29.64 -40.88
C VAL A 713 -19.20 -30.05 -42.35
N SER A 714 -19.06 -31.35 -42.65
CA SER A 714 -19.31 -31.90 -43.99
C SER A 714 -20.80 -31.89 -44.38
N SER A 715 -21.09 -31.95 -45.69
CA SER A 715 -22.45 -31.94 -46.25
C SER A 715 -23.41 -32.95 -45.62
N ASP A 716 -22.89 -34.09 -45.15
CA ASP A 716 -23.66 -35.22 -44.63
C ASP A 716 -24.19 -34.98 -43.21
N LEU A 717 -23.63 -34.00 -42.49
CA LEU A 717 -24.01 -33.61 -41.13
C LEU A 717 -24.80 -32.29 -41.09
N GLN A 718 -25.22 -31.77 -42.24
CA GLN A 718 -26.06 -30.55 -42.34
C GLN A 718 -27.40 -30.69 -41.61
N GLY A 719 -27.92 -31.92 -41.51
CA GLY A 719 -29.12 -32.24 -40.73
C GLY A 719 -28.93 -32.01 -39.23
N GLU A 720 -27.73 -32.25 -38.69
CA GLU A 720 -27.41 -31.99 -37.28
C GLU A 720 -27.26 -30.48 -37.01
N ILE A 721 -26.66 -29.72 -37.94
CA ILE A 721 -26.62 -28.24 -37.87
C ILE A 721 -28.03 -27.66 -37.85
N SER A 722 -28.93 -28.19 -38.67
CA SER A 722 -30.34 -27.77 -38.72
C SER A 722 -31.08 -28.04 -37.40
N LYS A 723 -30.69 -29.08 -36.64
CA LYS A 723 -31.24 -29.34 -35.30
C LYS A 723 -30.72 -28.32 -34.27
N VAL A 724 -29.43 -27.95 -34.36
CA VAL A 724 -28.86 -26.91 -33.49
C VAL A 724 -29.48 -25.54 -33.78
N GLU A 725 -29.71 -25.20 -35.05
CA GLU A 725 -30.44 -23.97 -35.45
C GLU A 725 -31.85 -23.91 -34.85
N LYS A 726 -32.59 -25.02 -34.94
CA LYS A 726 -33.91 -25.13 -34.30
C LYS A 726 -33.83 -25.00 -32.78
N LEU A 727 -32.83 -25.61 -32.15
CA LEU A 727 -32.60 -25.48 -30.72
C LEU A 727 -32.36 -24.02 -30.31
N VAL A 728 -31.51 -23.28 -31.02
CA VAL A 728 -31.26 -21.85 -30.72
C VAL A 728 -32.55 -21.03 -30.84
N ALA A 729 -33.37 -21.28 -31.88
CA ALA A 729 -34.66 -20.62 -32.05
C ALA A 729 -35.66 -20.97 -30.93
N HIS A 730 -35.73 -22.25 -30.54
CA HIS A 730 -36.56 -22.71 -29.43
C HIS A 730 -36.11 -22.11 -28.09
N TRP A 731 -34.80 -22.01 -27.86
CA TRP A 731 -34.23 -21.42 -26.65
C TRP A 731 -34.60 -19.95 -26.50
N ARG A 732 -34.54 -19.21 -27.61
CA ARG A 732 -34.98 -17.80 -27.67
C ARG A 732 -36.47 -17.67 -27.32
N HIS A 733 -37.32 -18.55 -27.84
CA HIS A 733 -38.74 -18.56 -27.48
C HIS A 733 -38.95 -18.90 -25.99
N ALA A 734 -38.18 -19.83 -25.44
CA ALA A 734 -38.19 -20.14 -24.01
C ALA A 734 -37.81 -18.91 -23.15
N ILE A 735 -36.84 -18.09 -23.59
CA ILE A 735 -36.49 -16.82 -22.93
C ILE A 735 -37.66 -15.83 -22.95
N HIS A 736 -38.38 -15.71 -24.06
CA HIS A 736 -39.60 -14.87 -24.11
C HIS A 736 -40.65 -15.34 -23.11
N LEU A 737 -40.95 -16.65 -23.08
CA LEU A 737 -41.91 -17.21 -22.11
C LEU A 737 -41.49 -16.98 -20.65
N LEU A 738 -40.19 -17.04 -20.37
CA LEU A 738 -39.65 -16.76 -19.04
C LEU A 738 -39.87 -15.30 -18.64
N VAL A 739 -39.61 -14.36 -19.55
CA VAL A 739 -39.79 -12.92 -19.31
C VAL A 739 -41.27 -12.55 -19.21
N GLU A 740 -42.14 -13.15 -20.01
CA GLU A 740 -43.59 -12.96 -19.90
C GLU A 740 -44.14 -13.45 -18.56
N ALA A 741 -43.68 -14.62 -18.10
CA ALA A 741 -44.08 -15.16 -16.81
C ALA A 741 -43.55 -14.32 -15.64
N TRP A 742 -42.33 -13.79 -15.73
CA TRP A 742 -41.65 -13.07 -14.65
C TRP A 742 -40.85 -11.85 -15.14
N PRO A 743 -41.53 -10.74 -15.51
CA PRO A 743 -40.87 -9.57 -16.09
C PRO A 743 -39.86 -8.91 -15.15
N LYS A 744 -40.01 -9.07 -13.82
CA LYS A 744 -39.05 -8.52 -12.85
C LYS A 744 -37.61 -9.02 -13.04
N GLN A 745 -37.40 -10.16 -13.69
CA GLN A 745 -36.06 -10.69 -13.93
C GLN A 745 -35.22 -9.80 -14.86
N VAL A 746 -35.85 -9.02 -15.75
CA VAL A 746 -35.12 -8.15 -16.69
C VAL A 746 -34.41 -6.97 -16.00
N ASN A 747 -34.71 -6.73 -14.72
CA ASN A 747 -34.13 -5.67 -13.89
C ASN A 747 -33.21 -6.20 -12.79
N MET A 748 -33.07 -7.52 -12.66
CA MET A 748 -32.11 -8.09 -11.73
C MET A 748 -30.72 -7.94 -12.34
N ALA A 749 -29.73 -7.57 -11.54
CA ALA A 749 -28.35 -7.42 -11.99
C ALA A 749 -27.47 -8.53 -11.40
N ASP A 750 -26.41 -8.88 -12.12
CA ASP A 750 -25.37 -9.77 -11.59
C ASP A 750 -24.47 -9.02 -10.60
N PHE A 751 -23.47 -9.70 -10.04
CA PHE A 751 -22.49 -9.13 -9.11
C PHE A 751 -21.66 -7.95 -9.66
N LYS A 752 -21.59 -7.78 -10.98
CA LYS A 752 -20.96 -6.65 -11.67
C LYS A 752 -21.98 -5.56 -12.00
N GLY A 753 -23.23 -5.69 -11.58
CA GLY A 753 -24.29 -4.75 -11.94
C GLY A 753 -24.77 -4.90 -13.39
N GLN A 754 -24.36 -5.95 -14.10
CA GLN A 754 -24.81 -6.17 -15.47
C GLN A 754 -26.26 -6.65 -15.48
N THR A 755 -27.13 -5.99 -16.26
CA THR A 755 -28.54 -6.38 -16.43
C THR A 755 -28.74 -7.23 -17.69
N PRO A 756 -29.84 -8.01 -17.79
CA PRO A 756 -30.17 -8.76 -19.00
C PRO A 756 -30.27 -7.87 -20.24
N LEU A 757 -30.76 -6.62 -20.09
CA LEU A 757 -30.83 -5.65 -21.18
C LEU A 757 -29.44 -5.27 -21.71
N MET A 758 -28.45 -5.09 -20.81
CA MET A 758 -27.07 -4.84 -21.24
C MET A 758 -26.48 -6.02 -22.00
N MET A 759 -26.79 -7.26 -21.60
CA MET A 759 -26.28 -8.46 -22.25
C MET A 759 -26.84 -8.64 -23.67
N VAL A 760 -28.15 -8.47 -23.86
CA VAL A 760 -28.77 -8.57 -25.19
C VAL A 760 -28.35 -7.42 -26.11
N ALA A 761 -28.11 -6.22 -25.54
CA ALA A 761 -27.57 -5.09 -26.28
C ALA A 761 -26.12 -5.35 -26.74
N ASP A 762 -25.27 -5.93 -25.90
CA ASP A 762 -23.88 -6.31 -26.26
C ASP A 762 -23.85 -7.44 -27.30
N ALA A 763 -24.81 -8.38 -27.23
CA ALA A 763 -25.00 -9.44 -28.23
C ALA A 763 -25.64 -8.94 -29.55
N SER A 764 -25.97 -7.64 -29.66
CA SER A 764 -26.68 -7.06 -30.82
C SER A 764 -28.04 -7.71 -31.11
N ASP A 765 -28.71 -8.21 -30.08
CA ASP A 765 -29.96 -8.95 -30.20
C ASP A 765 -31.17 -8.02 -30.15
N GLU A 766 -31.61 -7.56 -31.32
CA GLU A 766 -32.67 -6.57 -31.46
C GLU A 766 -34.04 -7.03 -30.92
N GLN A 767 -34.42 -8.28 -31.16
CA GLN A 767 -35.76 -8.74 -30.75
C GLN A 767 -35.84 -8.98 -29.24
N LEU A 768 -34.78 -9.52 -28.61
CA LEU A 768 -34.74 -9.64 -27.16
C LEU A 768 -34.60 -8.26 -26.50
N THR A 769 -33.83 -7.35 -27.11
CA THR A 769 -33.75 -5.95 -26.66
C THR A 769 -35.15 -5.30 -26.63
N LEU A 770 -35.94 -5.43 -27.70
CA LEU A 770 -37.31 -4.93 -27.74
C LEU A 770 -38.19 -5.57 -26.65
N ALA A 771 -38.13 -6.90 -26.55
CA ALA A 771 -38.97 -7.63 -25.61
C ALA A 771 -38.65 -7.25 -24.16
N PHE A 772 -37.39 -7.02 -23.83
CA PHE A 772 -36.98 -6.65 -22.48
C PHE A 772 -37.38 -5.20 -22.17
N LEU A 773 -37.22 -4.28 -23.12
CA LEU A 773 -37.72 -2.90 -22.99
C LEU A 773 -39.24 -2.88 -22.78
N ASN A 774 -40.00 -3.67 -23.55
CA ASN A 774 -41.45 -3.81 -23.39
C ASN A 774 -41.85 -4.50 -22.07
N ALA A 775 -41.00 -5.37 -21.54
CA ALA A 775 -41.17 -5.98 -20.22
C ALA A 775 -40.79 -5.06 -19.05
N GLY A 776 -40.38 -3.82 -19.33
CA GLY A 776 -40.06 -2.80 -18.32
C GLY A 776 -38.62 -2.86 -17.82
N ALA A 777 -37.66 -3.26 -18.67
CA ALA A 777 -36.25 -3.19 -18.34
C ALA A 777 -35.80 -1.73 -18.10
N ASP A 778 -35.04 -1.51 -17.03
CA ASP A 778 -34.43 -0.23 -16.72
C ASP A 778 -33.29 0.05 -17.69
N VAL A 779 -33.59 0.91 -18.66
CA VAL A 779 -32.66 1.36 -19.70
C VAL A 779 -31.46 2.12 -19.14
N ASN A 780 -31.56 2.64 -17.92
CA ASN A 780 -30.58 3.54 -17.30
C ASN A 780 -29.77 2.89 -16.17
N ALA A 781 -29.98 1.61 -15.89
CA ALA A 781 -29.14 0.87 -14.97
C ALA A 781 -27.67 0.97 -15.38
N GLN A 782 -26.76 1.09 -14.40
CA GLN A 782 -25.32 1.18 -14.62
C GLN A 782 -24.62 -0.01 -13.96
N ASP A 783 -23.70 -0.63 -14.70
CA ASP A 783 -22.82 -1.66 -14.17
C ASP A 783 -21.72 -1.06 -13.29
N TYR A 784 -20.83 -1.90 -12.75
CA TYR A 784 -19.72 -1.51 -11.88
C TYR A 784 -18.70 -0.57 -12.56
N LEU A 785 -18.71 -0.46 -13.89
CA LEU A 785 -17.90 0.48 -14.68
C LEU A 785 -18.70 1.72 -15.09
N GLY A 786 -19.93 1.88 -14.61
CA GLY A 786 -20.83 2.97 -14.98
C GLY A 786 -21.46 2.82 -16.36
N ARG A 787 -21.34 1.66 -17.01
CA ARG A 787 -21.88 1.44 -18.37
C ARG A 787 -23.36 1.09 -18.31
N THR A 788 -24.12 1.66 -19.25
CA THR A 788 -25.56 1.36 -19.47
C THR A 788 -25.75 0.41 -20.64
N ALA A 789 -26.99 -0.04 -20.89
CA ALA A 789 -27.32 -0.80 -22.11
C ALA A 789 -27.00 -0.02 -23.39
N LEU A 790 -27.10 1.32 -23.37
CA LEU A 790 -26.70 2.16 -24.50
C LEU A 790 -25.20 2.07 -24.77
N HIS A 791 -24.36 2.10 -23.72
CA HIS A 791 -22.92 1.91 -23.87
C HIS A 791 -22.59 0.53 -24.45
N ALA A 792 -23.28 -0.53 -24.01
CA ALA A 792 -23.14 -1.87 -24.55
C ALA A 792 -23.52 -1.95 -26.04
N ALA A 793 -24.67 -1.42 -26.43
CA ALA A 793 -25.11 -1.40 -27.84
C ALA A 793 -24.16 -0.62 -28.76
N VAL A 794 -23.68 0.54 -28.31
CA VAL A 794 -22.67 1.34 -29.04
C VAL A 794 -21.40 0.54 -29.24
N THR A 795 -20.94 -0.11 -28.17
CA THR A 795 -19.71 -0.90 -28.16
C THR A 795 -19.80 -2.13 -29.05
N ALA A 796 -20.97 -2.76 -29.14
CA ALA A 796 -21.24 -3.88 -30.02
C ALA A 796 -21.49 -3.47 -31.48
N ARG A 797 -21.45 -2.16 -31.79
CA ARG A 797 -21.78 -1.58 -33.10
C ARG A 797 -23.21 -1.90 -33.55
N SER A 798 -24.16 -2.05 -32.62
CA SER A 798 -25.56 -2.34 -32.94
C SER A 798 -26.37 -1.05 -33.10
N LYS A 799 -26.39 -0.49 -34.32
CA LYS A 799 -27.16 0.73 -34.61
C LYS A 799 -28.65 0.60 -34.27
N ASN A 800 -29.23 -0.57 -34.52
CA ASN A 800 -30.64 -0.83 -34.24
C ASN A 800 -30.91 -0.85 -32.72
N CYS A 801 -30.10 -1.56 -31.93
CA CYS A 801 -30.25 -1.51 -30.47
C CYS A 801 -30.05 -0.09 -29.92
N VAL A 802 -29.08 0.68 -30.45
CA VAL A 802 -28.91 2.10 -30.08
C VAL A 802 -30.19 2.90 -30.36
N SER A 803 -30.75 2.80 -31.57
CA SER A 803 -31.99 3.50 -31.93
C SER A 803 -33.16 3.13 -31.02
N MET A 804 -33.31 1.85 -30.69
CA MET A 804 -34.36 1.36 -29.80
C MET A 804 -34.20 1.89 -28.37
N LEU A 805 -32.98 1.85 -27.82
CA LEU A 805 -32.69 2.35 -26.48
C LEU A 805 -32.94 3.87 -26.39
N LEU A 806 -32.54 4.65 -27.40
CA LEU A 806 -32.82 6.09 -27.48
C LEU A 806 -34.33 6.38 -27.59
N THR A 807 -35.07 5.60 -28.39
CA THR A 807 -36.53 5.71 -28.53
C THR A 807 -37.25 5.41 -27.21
N HIS A 808 -36.70 4.50 -26.40
CA HIS A 808 -37.16 4.19 -25.04
C HIS A 808 -36.57 5.13 -23.97
N GLN A 809 -36.14 6.34 -24.34
CA GLN A 809 -35.69 7.40 -23.44
C GLN A 809 -34.48 7.02 -22.55
N ALA A 810 -33.50 6.33 -23.13
CA ALA A 810 -32.21 6.16 -22.48
C ALA A 810 -31.60 7.52 -22.09
N ASP A 811 -31.17 7.65 -20.84
CA ASP A 811 -30.47 8.82 -20.31
C ASP A 811 -29.03 8.84 -20.86
N THR A 812 -28.83 9.65 -21.89
CA THR A 812 -27.54 9.77 -22.58
C THR A 812 -26.51 10.62 -21.82
N SER A 813 -26.90 11.23 -20.69
CA SER A 813 -26.00 11.94 -19.80
C SER A 813 -25.21 11.02 -18.86
N ARG A 814 -25.58 9.74 -18.77
CA ARG A 814 -24.87 8.72 -17.99
C ARG A 814 -23.47 8.49 -18.54
N VAL A 815 -22.52 8.33 -17.62
CA VAL A 815 -21.10 8.20 -17.94
C VAL A 815 -20.48 6.98 -17.29
N THR A 816 -19.44 6.43 -17.93
CA THR A 816 -18.58 5.42 -17.32
C THR A 816 -17.84 5.99 -16.11
N TYR A 817 -17.54 5.18 -15.10
CA TYR A 817 -16.93 5.66 -13.86
C TYR A 817 -15.41 5.90 -13.97
N ASP A 818 -14.74 5.27 -14.94
CA ASP A 818 -13.30 5.37 -15.16
C ASP A 818 -12.89 6.70 -15.82
N GLU A 819 -13.49 7.00 -16.97
CA GLU A 819 -13.12 8.15 -17.80
C GLU A 819 -14.21 9.22 -17.83
N ALA A 820 -15.35 9.00 -17.14
CA ALA A 820 -16.55 9.82 -17.30
C ALA A 820 -17.02 9.95 -18.75
N ASN A 821 -16.84 8.91 -19.56
CA ASN A 821 -17.24 8.91 -20.97
C ASN A 821 -18.75 8.70 -21.11
N THR A 822 -19.40 9.52 -21.94
CA THR A 822 -20.77 9.28 -22.40
C THR A 822 -20.82 8.22 -23.50
N ALA A 823 -22.03 7.82 -23.91
CA ALA A 823 -22.22 6.95 -25.08
C ALA A 823 -21.62 7.56 -26.36
N LEU A 824 -21.65 8.89 -26.51
CA LEU A 824 -21.06 9.60 -27.66
C LEU A 824 -19.52 9.55 -27.63
N HIS A 825 -18.89 9.74 -26.47
CA HIS A 825 -17.44 9.52 -26.31
C HIS A 825 -17.07 8.08 -26.68
N THR A 826 -17.87 7.11 -26.25
CA THR A 826 -17.64 5.70 -26.57
C THR A 826 -17.75 5.43 -28.08
N ALA A 827 -18.77 5.97 -28.75
CA ALA A 827 -18.94 5.82 -30.21
C ALA A 827 -17.79 6.47 -31.00
N ALA A 828 -17.36 7.67 -30.58
CA ALA A 828 -16.22 8.37 -31.16
C ALA A 828 -14.91 7.59 -30.93
N ARG A 829 -14.69 7.06 -29.72
CA ARG A 829 -13.53 6.23 -29.36
C ARG A 829 -13.45 4.94 -30.17
N MET A 830 -14.59 4.32 -30.47
CA MET A 830 -14.66 3.09 -31.27
C MET A 830 -14.60 3.35 -32.79
N GLY A 831 -14.79 4.59 -33.24
CA GLY A 831 -14.76 4.95 -34.67
C GLY A 831 -16.02 4.52 -35.43
N TYR A 832 -17.21 4.55 -34.80
CA TYR A 832 -18.46 4.12 -35.43
C TYR A 832 -19.28 5.33 -35.92
N ALA A 833 -18.96 5.82 -37.12
CA ALA A 833 -19.49 7.08 -37.67
C ALA A 833 -21.02 7.10 -37.79
N ASP A 834 -21.62 5.98 -38.17
CA ASP A 834 -23.07 5.81 -38.29
C ASP A 834 -23.81 5.89 -36.94
N ILE A 835 -23.18 5.40 -35.86
CA ILE A 835 -23.69 5.51 -34.49
C ILE A 835 -23.47 6.91 -33.93
N VAL A 836 -22.34 7.55 -34.23
CA VAL A 836 -22.08 8.96 -33.87
C VAL A 836 -23.16 9.87 -34.46
N ALA A 837 -23.46 9.71 -35.76
CA ALA A 837 -24.52 10.47 -36.43
C ALA A 837 -25.88 10.28 -35.74
N LEU A 838 -26.25 9.04 -35.44
CA LEU A 838 -27.51 8.72 -34.76
C LEU A 838 -27.60 9.32 -33.36
N VAL A 839 -26.53 9.26 -32.55
CA VAL A 839 -26.53 9.82 -31.19
C VAL A 839 -26.59 11.35 -31.23
N ILE A 840 -25.94 12.01 -32.20
CA ILE A 840 -26.01 13.46 -32.40
C ILE A 840 -27.43 13.89 -32.79
N GLU A 841 -28.07 13.17 -33.71
CA GLU A 841 -29.44 13.46 -34.16
C GLU A 841 -30.42 13.54 -32.98
N HIS A 842 -30.31 12.62 -32.03
CA HIS A 842 -31.17 12.60 -30.83
C HIS A 842 -30.66 13.50 -29.70
N HIS A 843 -29.34 13.72 -29.55
CA HIS A 843 -28.72 14.36 -28.38
C HIS A 843 -27.48 15.22 -28.70
N ALA A 844 -27.61 16.19 -29.61
CA ALA A 844 -26.52 17.08 -30.04
C ALA A 844 -25.76 17.80 -28.90
N HIS A 845 -26.41 18.05 -27.76
CA HIS A 845 -25.78 18.72 -26.60
C HIS A 845 -24.59 17.94 -26.01
N LEU A 846 -24.46 16.64 -26.28
CA LEU A 846 -23.34 15.81 -25.80
C LEU A 846 -22.01 16.12 -26.50
N VAL A 847 -22.04 16.79 -27.65
CA VAL A 847 -20.82 17.15 -28.41
C VAL A 847 -19.90 18.07 -27.60
N ALA A 848 -20.47 18.91 -26.73
CA ALA A 848 -19.73 19.84 -25.87
C ALA A 848 -19.46 19.29 -24.46
N LYS A 849 -19.86 18.05 -24.15
CA LYS A 849 -19.66 17.47 -22.81
C LYS A 849 -18.22 16.97 -22.68
N GLU A 850 -17.53 17.40 -21.63
CA GLU A 850 -16.20 16.90 -21.30
C GLU A 850 -16.25 15.65 -20.41
N ASN A 851 -15.27 14.76 -20.61
CA ASN A 851 -14.99 13.61 -19.77
C ASN A 851 -14.02 13.98 -18.61
N SER A 852 -13.56 13.01 -17.81
CA SER A 852 -12.68 13.27 -16.65
C SER A 852 -11.29 13.77 -17.01
N PHE A 853 -10.89 13.64 -18.28
CA PHE A 853 -9.64 14.15 -18.83
C PHE A 853 -9.81 15.52 -19.50
N HIS A 854 -10.95 16.20 -19.29
CA HIS A 854 -11.29 17.46 -19.96
C HIS A 854 -11.32 17.34 -21.49
N GLN A 855 -11.73 16.18 -22.00
CA GLN A 855 -11.83 15.93 -23.43
C GLN A 855 -13.29 15.82 -23.84
N THR A 856 -13.66 16.54 -24.89
CA THR A 856 -14.90 16.33 -25.66
C THR A 856 -14.78 15.09 -26.55
N PRO A 857 -15.90 14.55 -27.11
CA PRO A 857 -15.84 13.45 -28.07
C PRO A 857 -14.97 13.79 -29.30
N LEU A 858 -14.94 15.06 -29.71
CA LEU A 858 -14.12 15.56 -30.82
C LEU A 858 -12.62 15.49 -30.50
N GLU A 859 -12.23 15.98 -29.32
CA GLU A 859 -10.83 15.98 -28.88
C GLU A 859 -10.31 14.56 -28.64
N LEU A 860 -11.16 13.67 -28.11
CA LEU A 860 -10.85 12.26 -27.96
C LEU A 860 -10.61 11.59 -29.32
N ALA A 861 -11.49 11.81 -30.31
CA ALA A 861 -11.32 11.27 -31.66
C ALA A 861 -10.04 11.79 -32.34
N LYS A 862 -9.76 13.10 -32.23
CA LYS A 862 -8.52 13.70 -32.75
C LYS A 862 -7.27 13.11 -32.10
N LYS A 863 -7.27 12.92 -30.78
CA LYS A 863 -6.16 12.33 -30.04
C LYS A 863 -5.88 10.89 -30.48
N ILE A 864 -6.93 10.08 -30.65
CA ILE A 864 -6.79 8.70 -31.14
C ILE A 864 -6.22 8.68 -32.57
N MET A 865 -6.63 9.63 -33.41
CA MET A 865 -6.17 9.71 -34.80
C MET A 865 -4.66 10.01 -34.93
N ILE A 866 -4.03 10.60 -33.91
CA ILE A 866 -2.57 10.84 -33.89
C ILE A 866 -1.78 9.52 -33.93
N ASP A 867 -2.26 8.49 -33.24
CA ASP A 867 -1.67 7.14 -33.25
C ASP A 867 -2.76 6.05 -33.41
N LEU A 868 -3.48 6.13 -34.53
CA LEU A 868 -4.53 5.16 -34.84
C LEU A 868 -3.99 3.72 -35.01
N PRO A 869 -2.81 3.46 -35.61
CA PRO A 869 -2.24 2.12 -35.69
C PRO A 869 -1.93 1.52 -34.32
N GLY A 870 -1.28 2.28 -33.43
CA GLY A 870 -0.98 1.84 -32.06
C GLY A 870 -2.24 1.60 -31.25
N PHE A 871 -3.21 2.51 -31.34
CA PHE A 871 -4.52 2.36 -30.69
C PHE A 871 -5.30 1.15 -31.21
N ARG A 872 -5.31 0.90 -32.53
CA ARG A 872 -5.95 -0.28 -33.14
C ARG A 872 -5.31 -1.57 -32.64
N ASN A 873 -3.99 -1.61 -32.55
CA ASN A 873 -3.28 -2.77 -32.01
C ASN A 873 -3.64 -2.99 -30.53
N MET A 874 -3.62 -1.94 -29.72
CA MET A 874 -4.01 -2.00 -28.30
C MET A 874 -5.46 -2.49 -28.11
N MET A 875 -6.41 -2.01 -28.92
CA MET A 875 -7.80 -2.47 -28.88
C MET A 875 -7.97 -3.93 -29.33
N ALA A 876 -7.18 -4.38 -30.30
CA ALA A 876 -7.20 -5.76 -30.77
C ALA A 876 -6.59 -6.73 -29.73
N THR A 877 -5.49 -6.37 -29.09
CA THR A 877 -4.76 -7.22 -28.13
C THR A 877 -5.40 -7.24 -26.75
N HIS A 878 -5.78 -6.08 -26.20
CA HIS A 878 -6.28 -5.97 -24.83
C HIS A 878 -7.81 -6.09 -24.72
N HIS A 879 -8.54 -5.65 -25.74
CA HIS A 879 -10.01 -5.60 -25.72
C HIS A 879 -10.69 -6.55 -26.71
N ARG A 880 -9.91 -7.26 -27.56
CA ARG A 880 -10.40 -8.19 -28.61
C ARG A 880 -11.49 -7.57 -29.49
N ARG A 881 -11.38 -6.28 -29.81
CA ARG A 881 -12.39 -5.54 -30.57
C ARG A 881 -11.81 -4.87 -31.80
N SER A 882 -12.62 -4.82 -32.86
CA SER A 882 -12.34 -4.04 -34.07
C SER A 882 -12.92 -2.63 -33.94
N ILE A 883 -12.12 -1.65 -34.33
CA ILE A 883 -12.51 -0.24 -34.38
C ILE A 883 -12.70 0.21 -35.83
N GLY A 884 -13.26 1.42 -36.01
CA GLY A 884 -13.42 2.07 -37.31
C GLY A 884 -12.14 2.20 -38.15
N SER A 885 -12.34 2.37 -39.45
CA SER A 885 -11.30 2.74 -40.41
C SER A 885 -10.86 4.19 -40.20
N THR A 886 -9.73 4.59 -40.81
CA THR A 886 -9.29 6.00 -40.77
C THR A 886 -10.36 6.93 -41.34
N GLN A 887 -11.04 6.50 -42.41
CA GLN A 887 -12.13 7.25 -43.02
C GLN A 887 -13.32 7.45 -42.06
N ASP A 888 -13.63 6.45 -41.22
CA ASP A 888 -14.68 6.59 -40.22
C ASP A 888 -14.31 7.64 -39.16
N PHE A 889 -13.05 7.69 -38.71
CA PHE A 889 -12.57 8.71 -37.78
C PHE A 889 -12.54 10.11 -38.40
N ASP A 890 -12.11 10.25 -39.66
CA ASP A 890 -12.17 11.51 -40.40
C ASP A 890 -13.62 12.02 -40.50
N GLN A 891 -14.56 11.13 -40.83
CA GLN A 891 -15.98 11.45 -40.89
C GLN A 891 -16.53 11.88 -39.52
N ILE A 892 -16.16 11.19 -38.45
CA ILE A 892 -16.56 11.54 -37.07
C ILE A 892 -16.06 12.93 -36.69
N ILE A 893 -14.80 13.23 -36.99
CA ILE A 893 -14.19 14.52 -36.68
C ILE A 893 -14.89 15.64 -37.44
N ALA A 894 -15.22 15.43 -38.72
CA ALA A 894 -15.99 16.40 -39.50
C ALA A 894 -17.37 16.64 -38.88
N MET A 895 -18.15 15.57 -38.62
CA MET A 895 -19.50 15.67 -38.04
C MET A 895 -19.52 16.37 -36.68
N LEU A 896 -18.59 16.02 -35.79
CA LEU A 896 -18.49 16.63 -34.46
C LEU A 896 -18.03 18.10 -34.52
N THR A 897 -17.20 18.47 -35.50
CA THR A 897 -16.76 19.85 -35.70
C THR A 897 -17.91 20.72 -36.19
N ASP A 898 -18.67 20.26 -37.19
CA ASP A 898 -19.81 20.98 -37.76
C ASP A 898 -20.89 21.20 -36.69
N THR A 899 -21.22 20.15 -35.93
CA THR A 899 -22.24 20.22 -34.87
C THR A 899 -21.81 21.13 -33.70
N ALA A 900 -20.52 21.18 -33.35
CA ALA A 900 -20.01 22.06 -32.30
C ALA A 900 -20.09 23.55 -32.70
N CYS A 901 -19.90 23.87 -33.98
CA CYS A 901 -20.07 25.23 -34.51
C CYS A 901 -21.54 25.68 -34.43
N ASP A 902 -22.49 24.79 -34.73
CA ASP A 902 -23.93 25.09 -34.70
C ASP A 902 -24.47 25.31 -33.27
N ASP A 903 -23.99 24.56 -32.27
CA ASP A 903 -24.41 24.74 -30.86
C ASP A 903 -23.90 26.07 -30.26
N GLN A 904 -22.69 26.52 -30.65
CA GLN A 904 -22.17 27.84 -30.25
C GLN A 904 -22.96 29.01 -30.86
N LEU A 905 -23.48 28.84 -32.09
CA LEU A 905 -24.36 29.81 -32.75
C LEU A 905 -25.76 29.85 -32.11
N GLY A 906 -26.28 28.70 -31.65
CA GLY A 906 -27.55 28.59 -30.93
C GLY A 906 -27.54 29.24 -29.54
N LYS A 907 -26.46 29.04 -28.75
CA LYS A 907 -26.31 29.68 -27.42
C LYS A 907 -26.18 31.20 -27.48
N LYS A 908 -25.61 31.76 -28.56
CA LYS A 908 -25.56 33.22 -28.78
C LYS A 908 -26.93 33.83 -29.11
N LYS A 909 -27.88 33.06 -29.65
CA LYS A 909 -29.25 33.53 -29.98
C LYS A 909 -30.24 33.47 -28.80
N ASN A 910 -29.97 32.63 -27.79
CA ASN A 910 -30.82 32.52 -26.59
C ASN A 910 -30.32 33.39 -25.41
N ALA A 911 -29.14 33.98 -25.51
CA ALA A 911 -28.57 34.92 -24.53
C ALA A 911 -28.73 36.40 -24.92
N SER A 912 -29.42 36.67 -26.04
CA SER A 912 -29.91 37.97 -26.49
C SER A 912 -31.43 38.02 -26.36
#